data_AF-A0A962NFA5-F1
#
_entry.id   AF-A0A962NFA5-F1
#
_cell.length_a   1.000
_cell.length_b   1.000
_cell.length_c   1.000
_cell.angle_alpha   90.00
_cell.angle_beta   90.00
_cell.angle_gamma   90.00
#
_symmetry.space_group_name_H-M   'P 1'
#
loop_
_entity.id
_entity.type
_entity.pdbx_description
1 polymer ?
#
loop_
_entity_poly.entity_id
_entity_poly.type
_entity_poly.pdbx_seq_one_letter_code
_entity_poly.pdbx_strand_id
1 'polypeptide(L)'
;MLNTRTRQSDRSNVPTALLAWVPQTIDADAVLALLRTSAPQVDWTVQSVAATRWQEAARLAVDRPSGEQILWLAELPQGPIPPLLVERLHEAAIDTDAALTCLGAAWPVPSQWRAQGEGLQLDQHCALLGQARRWPLPDDSPARLVWLQGGVLATRLLCLEQLHVAFDLPAVPSDSEAVDPLAELRSRWPQTERLDDIGWPGLDGRPVVLHILHDWGGGIERFARDLSEADQDRVYLGLRARGRWRSRHYGEALELCLLPSGLPVRRWPLLPAIGSITSRHAGYRQILAEIQSEFAVASVLVSSLIGHSLDVFDSGLPTIVVGHDYFPLWPELHCNFGDEQQRFDAASREQTVLAKTQDAVFAERDPGFWQQIYEDYVRRLQADSVQMVVPTDSVRHNLLRMAPTLAQQSIQTVGHGLRPWTEAGPDWQPNFDDEHLRLLVLGRIDGGKGLELLRGALPELSRHADLHLLGCGKAGEALFGMSGVHIELDYPHAELPRRLARIRPHAALLLSTVAESFSYTLSELWSLGVVPIATRTGAFAERIDDGADGLLFSPDARALITTVRALANDRGNLRRMHEALGERPLRDTRMMAADYAPLLSAPARQRQLDWSRLADASAFERVQLLSRSRQLQQQLDESRQRLTTQQQELDKRADWGFSLDRQLQDRTRWARSLEQQLAESRAQLGHAEELTRSQIAELESALDQSELRRR
;
A
#
# COMPACT_ATOMS: atom_id res chain seq x y z
N MET A 1 -76.55 -8.27 18.46
CA MET A 1 -76.38 -8.12 19.92
C MET A 1 -75.42 -9.20 20.40
N LEU A 2 -74.28 -8.76 20.96
CA LEU A 2 -73.41 -9.41 21.96
C LEU A 2 -73.24 -10.95 21.94
N ASN A 3 -72.00 -11.43 21.72
CA ASN A 3 -71.16 -12.00 22.79
C ASN A 3 -69.91 -12.70 22.22
N THR A 4 -68.72 -12.18 22.52
CA THR A 4 -67.46 -12.95 22.49
C THR A 4 -67.10 -13.33 23.92
N ARG A 5 -67.06 -14.63 24.19
CA ARG A 5 -66.56 -15.21 25.44
C ARG A 5 -65.03 -15.29 25.44
N THR A 6 -64.48 -14.91 26.57
CA THR A 6 -63.10 -15.04 27.03
C THR A 6 -62.60 -16.50 27.10
N ARG A 7 -61.34 -16.71 26.74
CA ARG A 7 -60.46 -17.74 27.34
C ARG A 7 -59.11 -17.10 27.67
N GLN A 8 -58.92 -16.80 28.95
CA GLN A 8 -57.60 -16.60 29.56
C GLN A 8 -56.88 -17.96 29.59
N SER A 9 -55.66 -18.03 29.07
CA SER A 9 -54.71 -19.11 29.36
C SER A 9 -53.54 -18.50 30.12
N ASP A 10 -53.28 -19.05 31.31
CA ASP A 10 -52.09 -18.81 32.14
C ASP A 10 -50.80 -18.77 31.30
N ARG A 11 -50.01 -17.71 31.48
CA ARG A 11 -48.69 -17.50 30.85
C ARG A 11 -47.60 -17.25 31.90
N SER A 12 -47.58 -18.02 32.98
CA SER A 12 -46.54 -17.99 34.01
C SER A 12 -45.85 -19.35 34.09
N ASN A 13 -44.66 -19.47 33.49
CA ASN A 13 -43.56 -20.41 33.82
C ASN A 13 -42.75 -20.79 32.57
N VAL A 14 -41.84 -19.91 32.13
CA VAL A 14 -40.73 -20.26 31.24
C VAL A 14 -39.43 -20.07 32.04
N PRO A 15 -38.49 -21.04 32.06
CA PRO A 15 -37.23 -20.88 32.78
C PRO A 15 -36.41 -19.73 32.20
N THR A 16 -35.81 -18.91 33.07
CA THR A 16 -34.96 -17.76 32.71
C THR A 16 -33.52 -18.13 33.02
N ALA A 17 -32.68 -18.28 32.00
CA ALA A 17 -31.25 -18.49 32.15
C ALA A 17 -30.51 -17.21 31.79
N LEU A 18 -29.62 -16.73 32.66
CA LEU A 18 -28.89 -15.47 32.48
C LEU A 18 -27.41 -15.78 32.24
N LEU A 19 -26.82 -15.20 31.20
CA LEU A 19 -25.43 -15.48 30.81
C LEU A 19 -24.60 -14.20 30.88
N ALA A 20 -23.63 -14.16 31.79
CA ALA A 20 -22.84 -12.98 32.09
C ALA A 20 -21.35 -13.16 31.80
N TRP A 21 -20.78 -12.16 31.13
CA TRP A 21 -19.35 -12.09 30.85
C TRP A 21 -18.69 -11.20 31.90
N VAL A 22 -17.71 -11.75 32.61
CA VAL A 22 -17.10 -11.10 33.77
C VAL A 22 -15.57 -11.13 33.63
N PRO A 23 -14.87 -10.00 33.84
CA PRO A 23 -13.41 -10.01 33.89
C PRO A 23 -12.92 -10.94 35.01
N GLN A 24 -11.79 -11.62 34.83
CA GLN A 24 -11.21 -12.57 35.82
C GLN A 24 -10.96 -11.96 37.23
N THR A 25 -11.12 -10.65 37.40
CA THR A 25 -10.91 -9.93 38.67
C THR A 25 -12.14 -9.87 39.58
N ILE A 26 -13.32 -10.33 39.14
CA ILE A 26 -14.54 -10.28 39.95
C ILE A 26 -14.93 -11.68 40.43
N ASP A 27 -15.00 -11.84 41.75
CA ASP A 27 -15.35 -13.08 42.45
C ASP A 27 -16.84 -13.45 42.23
N ALA A 28 -17.11 -14.72 41.89
CA ALA A 28 -18.45 -15.25 41.67
C ALA A 28 -19.34 -15.11 42.91
N ASP A 29 -18.76 -15.18 44.10
CA ASP A 29 -19.48 -14.99 45.37
C ASP A 29 -19.92 -13.53 45.58
N ALA A 30 -19.15 -12.56 45.08
CA ALA A 30 -19.51 -11.15 45.13
C ALA A 30 -20.69 -10.81 44.20
N VAL A 31 -20.74 -11.46 43.04
CA VAL A 31 -21.85 -11.39 42.08
C VAL A 31 -23.13 -11.97 42.68
N LEU A 32 -23.05 -13.14 43.33
CA LEU A 32 -24.17 -13.78 44.04
C LEU A 32 -24.73 -12.93 45.18
N ALA A 33 -23.86 -12.32 45.98
CA ALA A 33 -24.26 -11.44 47.07
C ALA A 33 -25.06 -10.24 46.54
N LEU A 34 -24.61 -9.64 45.43
CA LEU A 34 -25.27 -8.50 44.80
C LEU A 34 -26.67 -8.85 44.28
N LEU A 35 -26.81 -10.00 43.61
CA LEU A 35 -28.07 -10.47 43.06
C LEU A 35 -29.11 -10.81 44.13
N ARG A 36 -28.68 -11.39 45.26
CA ARG A 36 -29.55 -11.67 46.41
C ARG A 36 -30.07 -10.40 47.08
N THR A 37 -29.30 -9.31 47.08
CA THR A 37 -29.77 -8.00 47.57
C THR A 37 -30.80 -7.34 46.65
N SER A 38 -30.65 -7.50 45.33
CA SER A 38 -31.51 -6.83 44.34
C SER A 38 -32.80 -7.60 44.01
N ALA A 39 -32.78 -8.93 44.14
CA ALA A 39 -33.93 -9.80 43.89
C ALA A 39 -34.03 -10.92 44.96
N PRO A 40 -34.36 -10.58 46.22
CA PRO A 40 -34.30 -11.50 47.36
C PRO A 40 -35.33 -12.65 47.33
N GLN A 41 -36.26 -12.63 46.37
CA GLN A 41 -37.31 -13.66 46.23
C GLN A 41 -36.98 -14.71 45.15
N VAL A 42 -35.81 -14.63 44.53
CA VAL A 42 -35.35 -15.53 43.47
C VAL A 42 -34.15 -16.33 43.99
N ASP A 43 -34.21 -17.66 43.87
CA ASP A 43 -33.13 -18.55 44.33
C ASP A 43 -32.13 -18.80 43.19
N TRP A 44 -31.03 -18.04 43.19
CA TRP A 44 -30.00 -18.05 42.15
C TRP A 44 -28.93 -19.12 42.41
N THR A 45 -28.59 -19.89 41.37
CA THR A 45 -27.41 -20.78 41.35
C THR A 45 -26.39 -20.29 40.32
N VAL A 46 -25.10 -20.20 40.68
CA VAL A 46 -24.03 -19.75 39.77
C VAL A 46 -23.17 -20.92 39.31
N GLN A 47 -22.86 -20.98 38.00
CA GLN A 47 -21.90 -21.92 37.43
C GLN A 47 -20.88 -21.18 36.55
N SER A 48 -19.59 -21.46 36.75
CA SER A 48 -18.49 -20.92 35.96
C SER A 48 -18.16 -21.86 34.80
N VAL A 49 -17.97 -21.30 33.59
CA VAL A 49 -17.61 -22.07 32.39
C VAL A 49 -16.54 -21.33 31.61
N ALA A 50 -15.47 -22.04 31.25
CA ALA A 50 -14.44 -21.52 30.35
C ALA A 50 -15.06 -21.16 28.99
N ALA A 51 -14.73 -19.99 28.42
CA ALA A 51 -15.32 -19.47 27.18
C ALA A 51 -15.28 -20.46 26.00
N THR A 52 -14.34 -21.41 26.00
CA THR A 52 -14.18 -22.44 24.96
C THR A 52 -15.18 -23.61 25.04
N ARG A 53 -15.94 -23.76 26.14
CA ARG A 53 -16.93 -24.83 26.34
C ARG A 53 -18.39 -24.35 26.32
N TRP A 54 -18.63 -23.15 25.78
CA TRP A 54 -19.93 -22.48 25.80
C TRP A 54 -21.08 -23.27 25.14
N GLN A 55 -20.77 -24.09 24.12
CA GLN A 55 -21.77 -24.91 23.41
C GLN A 55 -22.33 -26.06 24.26
N GLU A 56 -21.55 -26.59 25.22
CA GLU A 56 -22.01 -27.63 26.16
C GLU A 56 -22.90 -27.02 27.25
N ALA A 57 -22.56 -25.82 27.74
CA ALA A 57 -23.35 -25.09 28.73
C ALA A 57 -24.74 -24.67 28.20
N ALA A 58 -24.81 -24.20 26.96
CA ALA A 58 -26.07 -23.85 26.30
C ALA A 58 -27.00 -25.07 26.11
N ARG A 59 -26.45 -26.26 25.85
CA ARG A 59 -27.22 -27.51 25.76
C ARG A 59 -27.76 -27.96 27.12
N LEU A 60 -26.95 -27.87 28.17
CA LEU A 60 -27.36 -28.22 29.53
C LEU A 60 -28.45 -27.29 30.11
N ALA A 61 -28.55 -26.05 29.62
CA ALA A 61 -29.57 -25.08 30.04
C ALA A 61 -30.98 -25.40 29.50
N VAL A 62 -31.08 -26.10 28.36
CA VAL A 62 -32.36 -26.43 27.72
C VAL A 62 -33.03 -27.67 28.34
N ASP A 63 -32.25 -28.57 28.95
CA ASP A 63 -32.72 -29.89 29.43
C ASP A 63 -33.16 -29.93 30.90
N ARG A 64 -33.27 -28.79 31.61
CA ARG A 64 -33.55 -28.76 33.06
C ARG A 64 -35.01 -28.41 33.43
N PRO A 65 -35.52 -28.94 34.57
CA PRO A 65 -36.88 -28.72 35.02
C PRO A 65 -37.15 -27.25 35.38
N SER A 66 -38.36 -26.77 35.06
CA SER A 66 -38.80 -25.39 35.23
C SER A 66 -38.83 -24.96 36.71
N GLY A 67 -38.02 -23.96 37.07
CA GLY A 67 -38.08 -23.31 38.39
C GLY A 67 -36.75 -22.81 38.95
N GLU A 68 -35.61 -23.34 38.49
CA GLU A 68 -34.27 -22.85 38.87
C GLU A 68 -33.82 -21.72 37.92
N GLN A 69 -33.38 -20.59 38.47
CA GLN A 69 -32.71 -19.53 37.71
C GLN A 69 -31.20 -19.65 37.91
N ILE A 70 -30.48 -19.92 36.82
CA ILE A 70 -29.03 -20.16 36.83
C ILE A 70 -28.31 -19.03 36.10
N LEU A 71 -27.26 -18.50 36.72
CA LEU A 71 -26.33 -17.53 36.15
C LEU A 71 -25.05 -18.23 35.71
N TRP A 72 -24.74 -18.16 34.42
CA TRP A 72 -23.50 -18.70 33.85
C TRP A 72 -22.46 -17.59 33.66
N LEU A 73 -21.27 -17.76 34.23
CA LEU A 73 -20.17 -16.81 34.13
C LEU A 73 -19.15 -17.29 33.09
N ALA A 74 -18.97 -16.53 32.00
CA ALA A 74 -17.98 -16.77 30.97
C ALA A 74 -16.76 -15.85 31.14
N GLU A 75 -15.57 -16.43 31.26
CA GLU A 75 -14.31 -15.68 31.39
C GLU A 75 -13.87 -15.10 30.03
N LEU A 76 -13.69 -13.77 29.95
CA LEU A 76 -13.14 -13.10 28.77
C LEU A 76 -11.69 -13.57 28.48
N PRO A 77 -11.30 -13.80 27.21
CA PRO A 77 -9.89 -13.87 26.84
C PRO A 77 -9.20 -12.55 27.23
N GLN A 78 -7.92 -12.61 27.61
CA GLN A 78 -7.17 -11.41 27.99
C GLN A 78 -7.12 -10.41 26.81
N GLY A 79 -7.75 -9.24 26.98
CA GLY A 79 -7.77 -8.16 26.00
C GLY A 79 -8.65 -6.97 26.43
N PRO A 80 -8.40 -5.75 25.90
CA PRO A 80 -9.21 -4.57 26.23
C PRO A 80 -10.66 -4.73 25.73
N ILE A 81 -11.62 -4.36 26.57
CA ILE A 81 -13.06 -4.36 26.22
C ILE A 81 -13.31 -3.23 25.20
N PRO A 82 -14.04 -3.48 24.10
CA PRO A 82 -14.26 -2.46 23.07
C PRO A 82 -15.06 -1.25 23.61
N PRO A 83 -14.62 -0.01 23.39
CA PRO A 83 -15.25 1.18 23.97
C PRO A 83 -16.71 1.43 23.55
N LEU A 84 -17.08 1.08 22.31
CA LEU A 84 -18.45 1.20 21.80
C LEU A 84 -19.34 0.04 22.27
N LEU A 85 -18.76 -1.11 22.69
CA LEU A 85 -19.49 -2.15 23.44
C LEU A 85 -19.84 -1.61 24.83
N VAL A 86 -18.92 -0.92 25.52
CA VAL A 86 -19.17 -0.27 26.83
C VAL A 86 -20.27 0.79 26.74
N GLU A 87 -20.33 1.56 25.65
CA GLU A 87 -21.38 2.56 25.40
C GLU A 87 -22.76 1.91 25.13
N ARG A 88 -22.82 0.89 24.27
CA ARG A 88 -24.06 0.13 24.00
C ARG A 88 -24.62 -0.51 25.28
N LEU A 89 -23.73 -0.90 26.20
CA LEU A 89 -24.08 -1.41 27.53
C LEU A 89 -24.57 -0.31 28.49
N HIS A 90 -24.10 0.94 28.32
CA HIS A 90 -24.51 2.08 29.15
C HIS A 90 -25.88 2.64 28.73
N GLU A 91 -26.20 2.67 27.44
CA GLU A 91 -27.49 3.17 26.91
C GLU A 91 -28.67 2.23 27.20
N ALA A 92 -28.46 0.91 27.15
CA ALA A 92 -29.48 -0.08 27.52
C ALA A 92 -30.00 0.09 28.97
N ALA A 93 -29.25 0.82 29.82
CA ALA A 93 -29.63 1.11 31.19
C ALA A 93 -30.51 2.36 31.37
N ILE A 94 -30.69 3.21 30.34
CA ILE A 94 -31.30 4.55 30.48
C ILE A 94 -32.75 4.61 30.00
N ASP A 95 -33.21 3.71 29.12
CA ASP A 95 -34.52 3.82 28.42
C ASP A 95 -35.59 2.84 28.98
N THR A 96 -35.80 2.87 30.30
CA THR A 96 -36.51 1.82 31.06
C THR A 96 -38.05 1.88 31.08
N ASP A 97 -38.70 2.95 30.60
CA ASP A 97 -40.15 3.16 30.83
C ASP A 97 -41.10 2.69 29.71
N ALA A 98 -40.61 2.31 28.53
CA ALA A 98 -41.47 2.02 27.36
C ALA A 98 -41.61 0.52 26.97
N ALA A 99 -40.94 -0.40 27.67
CA ALA A 99 -40.63 -1.74 27.14
C ALA A 99 -41.62 -2.89 27.46
N LEU A 100 -42.85 -2.63 27.90
CA LEU A 100 -43.76 -3.69 28.37
C LEU A 100 -44.73 -4.31 27.34
N THR A 101 -44.61 -4.00 26.05
CA THR A 101 -45.51 -4.59 25.04
C THR A 101 -44.78 -4.83 23.74
N CYS A 102 -44.41 -6.10 23.48
CA CYS A 102 -44.46 -6.78 22.17
C CYS A 102 -43.69 -8.12 22.19
N LEU A 103 -44.34 -9.19 22.66
CA LEU A 103 -43.88 -10.57 22.46
C LEU A 103 -44.84 -11.29 21.50
N GLY A 104 -44.39 -11.50 20.26
CA GLY A 104 -45.05 -12.42 19.33
C GLY A 104 -44.97 -12.04 17.85
N ALA A 105 -43.78 -12.08 17.23
CA ALA A 105 -43.62 -12.38 15.80
C ALA A 105 -42.12 -12.52 15.44
N ALA A 106 -41.78 -13.62 14.79
CA ALA A 106 -40.47 -13.92 14.22
C ALA A 106 -40.28 -13.19 12.87
N TRP A 107 -39.10 -12.61 12.63
CA TRP A 107 -38.74 -12.01 11.34
C TRP A 107 -37.28 -12.30 10.95
N PRO A 108 -36.98 -12.81 9.75
CA PRO A 108 -35.62 -13.08 9.33
C PRO A 108 -34.89 -11.78 8.95
N VAL A 109 -33.67 -11.60 9.46
CA VAL A 109 -32.75 -10.56 8.98
C VAL A 109 -32.31 -10.94 7.55
N PRO A 110 -32.55 -10.08 6.53
CA PRO A 110 -32.11 -10.32 5.16
C PRO A 110 -30.62 -10.65 5.11
N SER A 111 -30.20 -11.57 4.24
CA SER A 111 -28.79 -11.98 4.15
C SER A 111 -27.85 -10.80 3.89
N GLN A 112 -28.31 -9.77 3.16
CA GLN A 112 -27.56 -8.53 2.96
C GLN A 112 -27.25 -7.78 4.26
N TRP A 113 -28.00 -7.97 5.35
CA TRP A 113 -27.79 -7.27 6.63
C TRP A 113 -26.96 -8.08 7.63
N ARG A 114 -26.58 -9.30 7.28
CA ARG A 114 -25.66 -10.13 8.08
C ARG A 114 -24.23 -9.67 7.82
N ALA A 115 -23.55 -9.17 8.84
CA ALA A 115 -22.11 -8.97 8.76
C ALA A 115 -21.41 -10.33 8.92
N GLN A 116 -20.58 -10.72 7.96
CA GLN A 116 -19.65 -11.83 8.12
C GLN A 116 -18.41 -11.31 8.84
N GLY A 117 -18.45 -11.28 10.18
CA GLY A 117 -17.34 -10.79 11.01
C GLY A 117 -17.68 -10.85 12.49
N GLU A 118 -16.67 -11.00 13.35
CA GLU A 118 -16.84 -10.92 14.80
C GLU A 118 -17.24 -9.49 15.20
N GLY A 119 -18.13 -9.31 16.17
CA GLY A 119 -18.66 -7.98 16.55
C GLY A 119 -17.58 -6.96 16.92
N LEU A 120 -16.40 -7.43 17.34
CA LEU A 120 -15.19 -6.65 17.60
C LEU A 120 -14.68 -5.88 16.37
N GLN A 121 -14.71 -6.52 15.19
CA GLN A 121 -14.20 -5.95 13.94
C GLN A 121 -15.10 -4.83 13.41
N LEU A 122 -16.41 -4.99 13.54
CA LEU A 122 -17.38 -3.93 13.20
C LEU A 122 -17.19 -2.70 14.09
N ASP A 123 -16.87 -2.93 15.36
CA ASP A 123 -16.65 -1.89 16.35
C ASP A 123 -15.36 -1.11 16.06
N GLN A 124 -14.29 -1.82 15.66
CA GLN A 124 -13.05 -1.24 15.11
C GLN A 124 -13.34 -0.34 13.93
N HIS A 125 -14.13 -0.82 12.96
CA HIS A 125 -14.50 -0.04 11.78
C HIS A 125 -15.25 1.26 12.15
N CYS A 126 -16.24 1.18 13.04
CA CYS A 126 -16.99 2.35 13.49
C CYS A 126 -16.10 3.38 14.19
N ALA A 127 -15.20 2.92 15.06
CA ALA A 127 -14.24 3.76 15.76
C ALA A 127 -13.25 4.45 14.80
N LEU A 128 -12.75 3.71 13.80
CA LEU A 128 -11.80 4.17 12.79
C LEU A 128 -12.39 5.17 11.82
N LEU A 129 -13.61 4.94 11.32
CA LEU A 129 -14.28 5.90 10.43
C LEU A 129 -14.72 7.17 11.17
N GLY A 130 -14.59 7.20 12.50
CA GLY A 130 -15.06 8.31 13.30
C GLY A 130 -16.57 8.44 13.28
N GLN A 131 -17.22 7.29 13.08
CA GLN A 131 -18.67 7.13 13.09
C GLN A 131 -19.14 6.58 14.44
N ALA A 132 -18.44 6.94 15.52
CA ALA A 132 -18.99 6.96 16.86
C ALA A 132 -20.16 7.97 16.89
N ARG A 133 -21.28 7.58 16.27
CA ARG A 133 -22.51 8.36 16.08
C ARG A 133 -23.67 7.44 16.36
N ARG A 134 -24.71 7.97 17.00
CA ARG A 134 -26.03 7.33 17.01
C ARG A 134 -26.53 7.20 15.57
N TRP A 135 -26.93 5.99 15.16
CA TRP A 135 -27.74 5.82 13.95
C TRP A 135 -29.22 6.01 14.31
N PRO A 136 -29.89 7.06 13.80
CA PRO A 136 -31.33 7.15 13.90
C PRO A 136 -31.92 6.09 12.97
N LEU A 137 -32.26 4.94 13.53
CA LEU A 137 -33.04 3.95 12.81
C LEU A 137 -34.50 4.43 12.78
N PRO A 138 -35.18 4.45 11.62
CA PRO A 138 -36.62 4.68 11.56
C PRO A 138 -37.39 3.77 12.53
N ASP A 139 -38.53 4.22 13.07
CA ASP A 139 -39.36 3.42 14.00
C ASP A 139 -39.77 2.06 13.39
N ASP A 140 -39.82 2.00 12.07
CA ASP A 140 -40.21 0.92 11.18
C ASP A 140 -39.02 0.16 10.55
N SER A 141 -37.79 0.44 10.98
CA SER A 141 -36.58 -0.28 10.52
C SER A 141 -36.49 -1.68 11.15
N PRO A 142 -36.32 -2.75 10.34
CA PRO A 142 -36.08 -4.10 10.87
C PRO A 142 -34.85 -4.19 11.78
N ALA A 143 -33.86 -3.29 11.64
CA ALA A 143 -32.69 -3.24 12.52
C ALA A 143 -32.99 -2.65 13.91
N ARG A 144 -33.98 -1.76 14.02
CA ARG A 144 -34.46 -1.21 15.31
C ARG A 144 -35.33 -2.23 16.03
N LEU A 145 -36.14 -2.98 15.28
CA LEU A 145 -36.95 -4.11 15.77
C LEU A 145 -36.11 -5.28 16.30
N VAL A 146 -34.95 -5.56 15.70
CA VAL A 146 -33.96 -6.52 16.23
C VAL A 146 -33.34 -6.04 17.54
N TRP A 147 -33.26 -4.73 17.76
CA TRP A 147 -32.71 -4.13 18.98
C TRP A 147 -33.74 -4.01 20.12
N LEU A 148 -35.03 -3.99 19.80
CA LEU A 148 -36.15 -3.79 20.74
C LEU A 148 -36.74 -5.08 21.36
N GLN A 149 -36.25 -6.28 21.02
CA GLN A 149 -36.70 -7.53 21.65
C GLN A 149 -35.71 -8.03 22.72
N GLY A 150 -35.84 -7.54 23.95
CA GLY A 150 -35.23 -8.11 25.16
C GLY A 150 -35.19 -7.15 26.38
N GLY A 151 -35.84 -7.52 27.49
CA GLY A 151 -35.70 -6.94 28.84
C GLY A 151 -35.61 -8.09 29.87
N VAL A 152 -35.24 -8.00 31.15
CA VAL A 152 -34.85 -7.01 32.18
C VAL A 152 -33.93 -7.79 33.18
N LEU A 153 -32.88 -7.23 33.81
CA LEU A 153 -32.89 -6.83 35.23
C LEU A 153 -31.60 -6.11 35.67
N ALA A 154 -31.82 -5.08 36.50
CA ALA A 154 -30.86 -4.15 37.03
C ALA A 154 -30.01 -4.75 38.17
N THR A 155 -28.70 -4.94 37.93
CA THR A 155 -27.56 -4.47 38.75
C THR A 155 -26.26 -5.03 38.16
N ARG A 156 -25.48 -4.17 37.50
CA ARG A 156 -24.07 -4.35 37.07
C ARG A 156 -23.61 -5.76 36.60
N LEU A 157 -24.42 -6.48 35.83
CA LEU A 157 -24.04 -7.73 35.18
C LEU A 157 -24.45 -7.68 33.70
N LEU A 158 -23.49 -7.95 32.81
CA LEU A 158 -23.72 -8.12 31.37
C LEU A 158 -24.67 -9.32 31.16
N CYS A 159 -25.70 -9.18 30.32
CA CYS A 159 -26.42 -10.31 29.74
C CYS A 159 -26.22 -10.26 28.21
N LEU A 160 -25.51 -11.23 27.64
CA LEU A 160 -25.38 -11.39 26.18
C LEU A 160 -26.41 -12.42 25.73
N GLU A 161 -27.62 -11.98 25.40
CA GLU A 161 -28.75 -12.90 25.33
C GLU A 161 -28.98 -13.58 23.96
N GLN A 162 -28.45 -13.14 22.81
CA GLN A 162 -28.56 -13.94 21.56
C GLN A 162 -27.39 -13.81 20.56
N LEU A 163 -26.72 -14.95 20.31
CA LEU A 163 -25.90 -15.23 19.13
C LEU A 163 -26.76 -16.02 18.14
N HIS A 164 -27.11 -15.43 16.99
CA HIS A 164 -27.87 -16.14 15.96
C HIS A 164 -26.97 -17.13 15.20
N VAL A 165 -27.09 -18.42 15.53
CA VAL A 165 -26.67 -19.52 14.64
C VAL A 165 -27.88 -19.94 13.83
N ALA A 166 -27.81 -19.80 12.50
CA ALA A 166 -28.94 -20.00 11.61
C ALA A 166 -29.36 -21.48 11.51
N PHE A 167 -30.68 -21.74 11.49
CA PHE A 167 -31.28 -22.94 10.93
C PHE A 167 -32.17 -22.55 9.73
N ASP A 168 -32.09 -23.33 8.65
CA ASP A 168 -32.73 -23.08 7.35
C ASP A 168 -34.26 -23.01 7.41
N LEU A 169 -34.85 -21.90 6.94
CA LEU A 169 -36.28 -21.72 6.65
C LEU A 169 -36.49 -20.66 5.54
N PRO A 170 -37.65 -20.67 4.83
CA PRO A 170 -37.76 -20.25 3.43
C PRO A 170 -37.71 -18.73 3.18
N ALA A 171 -37.31 -18.38 1.96
CA ALA A 171 -36.96 -17.03 1.51
C ALA A 171 -38.08 -15.98 1.60
N VAL A 172 -37.70 -14.76 2.02
CA VAL A 172 -38.52 -13.54 1.98
C VAL A 172 -38.51 -12.95 0.55
N PRO A 173 -39.61 -12.33 0.06
CA PRO A 173 -39.67 -11.70 -1.26
C PRO A 173 -38.68 -10.52 -1.41
N SER A 174 -38.06 -10.42 -2.59
CA SER A 174 -36.88 -9.61 -2.92
C SER A 174 -37.09 -8.09 -3.08
N ASP A 175 -38.29 -7.56 -2.88
CA ASP A 175 -38.65 -6.24 -3.45
C ASP A 175 -38.67 -5.08 -2.44
N SER A 176 -38.12 -5.26 -1.25
CA SER A 176 -37.87 -4.15 -0.33
C SER A 176 -36.50 -3.53 -0.63
N GLU A 177 -36.48 -2.29 -1.14
CA GLU A 177 -35.31 -1.39 -1.19
C GLU A 177 -34.81 -1.05 0.24
N ALA A 178 -34.42 -2.05 1.00
CA ALA A 178 -34.02 -1.90 2.38
C ALA A 178 -32.62 -1.28 2.43
N VAL A 179 -32.52 -0.02 2.88
CA VAL A 179 -31.26 0.71 3.10
C VAL A 179 -30.34 -0.14 3.98
N ASP A 180 -29.14 -0.48 3.49
CA ASP A 180 -28.13 -1.18 4.30
C ASP A 180 -27.49 -0.16 5.27
N PRO A 181 -27.75 -0.23 6.59
CA PRO A 181 -27.23 0.73 7.55
C PRO A 181 -25.70 0.66 7.68
N LEU A 182 -25.09 -0.44 7.23
CA LEU A 182 -23.63 -0.66 7.21
C LEU A 182 -23.02 -0.41 5.82
N ALA A 183 -23.80 0.11 4.85
CA ALA A 183 -23.32 0.30 3.48
C ALA A 183 -22.09 1.21 3.40
N GLU A 184 -22.05 2.26 4.21
CA GLU A 184 -20.90 3.18 4.29
C GLU A 184 -19.65 2.52 4.89
N LEU A 185 -19.83 1.76 5.97
CA LEU A 185 -18.74 0.99 6.59
C LEU A 185 -18.16 0.00 5.60
N ARG A 186 -19.03 -0.79 4.98
CA ARG A 186 -18.63 -1.83 4.05
C ARG A 186 -18.09 -1.25 2.74
N SER A 187 -18.49 -0.06 2.30
CA SER A 187 -18.01 0.53 1.02
C SER A 187 -16.60 1.08 1.15
N ARG A 188 -16.20 1.45 2.36
CA ARG A 188 -14.88 1.96 2.68
C ARG A 188 -13.88 0.86 3.06
N TRP A 189 -14.35 -0.32 3.50
CA TRP A 189 -13.49 -1.39 3.96
C TRP A 189 -13.48 -2.62 3.02
N PRO A 190 -12.32 -3.05 2.50
CA PRO A 190 -12.20 -4.29 1.73
C PRO A 190 -12.49 -5.51 2.61
N GLN A 191 -13.29 -6.47 2.13
CA GLN A 191 -13.60 -7.71 2.87
C GLN A 191 -12.38 -8.62 3.13
N THR A 192 -11.22 -8.30 2.55
CA THR A 192 -10.02 -9.14 2.52
C THR A 192 -8.98 -8.81 3.58
N GLU A 193 -9.14 -7.76 4.39
CA GLU A 193 -8.13 -7.33 5.36
C GLU A 193 -8.45 -7.76 6.80
N ARG A 194 -7.47 -8.38 7.46
CA ARG A 194 -7.54 -8.70 8.90
C ARG A 194 -7.21 -7.44 9.70
N LEU A 195 -8.21 -6.96 10.41
CA LEU A 195 -8.12 -5.77 11.27
C LEU A 195 -7.30 -5.98 12.54
N ASP A 196 -7.15 -7.23 12.96
CA ASP A 196 -6.56 -7.59 14.25
C ASP A 196 -5.12 -7.04 14.40
N ASP A 197 -4.42 -6.82 13.27
CA ASP A 197 -3.04 -6.35 13.22
C ASP A 197 -2.89 -4.80 13.24
N ILE A 198 -3.99 -4.03 13.06
CA ILE A 198 -3.94 -2.58 12.78
C ILE A 198 -4.08 -1.73 14.06
N GLY A 199 -4.69 -2.28 15.12
CA GLY A 199 -4.94 -1.54 16.36
C GLY A 199 -6.15 -0.64 16.39
N TRP A 200 -6.32 0.08 17.50
CA TRP A 200 -7.39 1.04 17.70
C TRP A 200 -6.82 2.44 17.98
N PRO A 201 -6.63 3.30 16.96
CA PRO A 201 -6.05 4.62 17.14
C PRO A 201 -6.78 5.42 18.24
N GLY A 202 -6.06 5.72 19.33
CA GLY A 202 -6.53 6.50 20.46
C GLY A 202 -7.40 5.74 21.48
N LEU A 203 -7.58 4.42 21.30
CA LEU A 203 -8.48 3.60 22.13
C LEU A 203 -7.82 2.34 22.71
N ASP A 204 -6.75 1.82 22.12
CA ASP A 204 -6.01 0.63 22.62
C ASP A 204 -4.85 0.97 23.57
N GLY A 205 -4.70 2.25 23.93
CA GLY A 205 -3.66 2.73 24.84
C GLY A 205 -2.29 2.90 24.19
N ARG A 206 -2.13 2.63 22.90
CA ARG A 206 -0.90 2.92 22.16
C ARG A 206 -0.86 4.38 21.67
N PRO A 207 0.31 5.04 21.65
CA PRO A 207 0.45 6.37 21.08
C PRO A 207 0.14 6.36 19.57
N VAL A 208 -0.61 7.37 19.13
CA VAL A 208 -0.94 7.54 17.71
C VAL A 208 0.03 8.53 17.07
N VAL A 209 0.67 8.12 15.98
CA VAL A 209 1.58 8.95 15.17
C VAL A 209 0.87 9.37 13.89
N LEU A 210 0.78 10.68 13.65
CA LEU A 210 0.28 11.23 12.39
C LEU A 210 1.43 11.49 11.42
N HIS A 211 1.51 10.71 10.35
CA HIS A 211 2.54 10.80 9.31
C HIS A 211 2.06 11.62 8.11
N ILE A 212 2.72 12.74 7.84
CA ILE A 212 2.39 13.69 6.76
C ILE A 212 3.13 13.30 5.48
N LEU A 213 2.38 13.09 4.41
CA LEU A 213 2.83 12.43 3.17
C LEU A 213 2.22 13.09 1.93
N HIS A 214 2.87 13.01 0.78
CA HIS A 214 2.23 13.26 -0.52
C HIS A 214 1.76 11.95 -1.18
N ASP A 215 0.97 12.03 -2.24
CA ASP A 215 0.44 10.84 -2.94
C ASP A 215 1.25 10.34 -4.14
N TRP A 216 2.46 10.85 -4.36
CA TRP A 216 3.30 10.46 -5.50
C TRP A 216 4.01 9.10 -5.32
N GLY A 217 3.87 8.47 -4.16
CA GLY A 217 4.47 7.18 -3.83
C GLY A 217 5.99 7.22 -3.64
N GLY A 218 6.68 6.16 -4.05
CA GLY A 218 8.14 6.07 -4.03
C GLY A 218 8.73 5.83 -2.64
N GLY A 219 9.93 6.36 -2.40
CA GLY A 219 10.72 6.09 -1.19
C GLY A 219 10.09 6.61 0.11
N ILE A 220 9.34 7.70 0.05
CA ILE A 220 8.61 8.27 1.21
C ILE A 220 7.48 7.35 1.65
N GLU A 221 6.64 6.90 0.71
CA GLU A 221 5.56 5.97 1.03
C GLU A 221 6.11 4.62 1.52
N ARG A 222 7.20 4.15 0.92
CA ARG A 222 7.89 2.94 1.40
C ARG A 222 8.40 3.12 2.83
N PHE A 223 9.08 4.21 3.13
CA PHE A 223 9.55 4.50 4.49
C PHE A 223 8.40 4.50 5.51
N ALA A 224 7.30 5.19 5.20
CA ALA A 224 6.12 5.25 6.07
C ALA A 224 5.55 3.86 6.36
N ARG A 225 5.42 3.02 5.32
CA ARG A 225 4.96 1.65 5.45
C ARG A 225 5.93 0.78 6.25
N ASP A 226 7.20 0.82 5.90
CA ASP A 226 8.23 -0.03 6.50
C ASP A 226 8.47 0.32 7.98
N LEU A 227 8.38 1.60 8.35
CA LEU A 227 8.46 2.04 9.76
C LEU A 227 7.22 1.63 10.55
N SER A 228 6.02 1.90 10.03
CA SER A 228 4.76 1.57 10.72
C SER A 228 4.52 0.07 10.86
N GLU A 229 5.02 -0.75 9.94
CA GLU A 229 4.93 -2.20 10.04
C GLU A 229 5.92 -2.77 11.08
N ALA A 230 7.08 -2.13 11.25
CA ALA A 230 8.11 -2.60 12.17
C ALA A 230 7.90 -2.12 13.62
N ASP A 231 7.23 -0.98 13.84
CA ASP A 231 6.91 -0.46 15.17
C ASP A 231 5.56 -1.02 15.67
N GLN A 232 5.62 -1.90 16.67
CA GLN A 232 4.44 -2.54 17.27
C GLN A 232 3.84 -1.74 18.44
N ASP A 233 4.59 -0.79 18.99
CA ASP A 233 4.23 -0.06 20.21
C ASP A 233 3.30 1.12 19.92
N ARG A 234 3.18 1.51 18.65
CA ARG A 234 2.43 2.68 18.19
C ARG A 234 1.45 2.35 17.08
N VAL A 235 0.51 3.26 16.85
CA VAL A 235 -0.45 3.18 15.74
C VAL A 235 -0.19 4.34 14.79
N TYR A 236 -0.10 4.07 13.49
CA TYR A 236 0.26 5.07 12.49
C TYR A 236 -0.92 5.45 11.59
N LEU A 237 -1.16 6.75 11.47
CA LEU A 237 -2.10 7.33 10.52
C LEU A 237 -1.34 8.16 9.49
N GLY A 238 -1.56 7.93 8.20
CA GLY A 238 -0.99 8.73 7.13
C GLY A 238 -1.95 9.82 6.66
N LEU A 239 -1.55 11.09 6.69
CA LEU A 239 -2.29 12.21 6.09
C LEU A 239 -1.66 12.58 4.74
N ARG A 240 -2.30 12.15 3.66
CA ARG A 240 -1.83 12.30 2.28
C ARG A 240 -2.42 13.54 1.62
N ALA A 241 -1.59 14.45 1.11
CA ALA A 241 -2.06 15.46 0.18
C ALA A 241 -2.41 14.82 -1.18
N ARG A 242 -3.60 15.12 -1.68
CA ARG A 242 -4.14 14.64 -2.96
C ARG A 242 -4.34 15.81 -3.89
N GLY A 243 -3.87 15.68 -5.11
CA GLY A 243 -3.98 16.72 -6.12
C GLY A 243 -3.80 16.20 -7.53
N ARG A 244 -3.86 17.12 -8.50
CA ARG A 244 -3.71 16.77 -9.92
C ARG A 244 -2.41 17.34 -10.46
N TRP A 245 -1.59 16.46 -11.02
CA TRP A 245 -0.33 16.87 -11.64
C TRP A 245 -0.51 17.94 -12.74
N ARG A 246 -1.61 17.85 -13.51
CA ARG A 246 -1.90 18.80 -14.60
C ARG A 246 -2.20 20.21 -14.10
N SER A 247 -2.91 20.36 -12.99
CA SER A 247 -3.22 21.68 -12.41
C SER A 247 -2.11 22.21 -11.51
N ARG A 248 -1.14 21.36 -11.11
CA ARG A 248 -0.07 21.68 -10.14
C ARG A 248 -0.60 22.18 -8.80
N HIS A 249 -1.85 21.82 -8.49
CA HIS A 249 -2.42 21.91 -7.16
C HIS A 249 -2.28 20.53 -6.53
N TYR A 250 -1.36 20.42 -5.57
CA TYR A 250 -1.03 19.14 -4.95
C TYR A 250 -1.83 18.87 -3.68
N GLY A 251 -2.46 19.90 -3.11
CA GLY A 251 -3.40 19.80 -1.99
C GLY A 251 -4.81 20.26 -2.35
N GLU A 252 -5.45 19.57 -3.31
CA GLU A 252 -6.89 19.75 -3.58
C GLU A 252 -7.76 19.04 -2.52
N ALA A 253 -7.20 18.02 -1.86
CA ALA A 253 -7.81 17.33 -0.73
C ALA A 253 -6.73 16.75 0.18
N LEU A 254 -7.09 16.49 1.44
CA LEU A 254 -6.30 15.66 2.35
C LEU A 254 -7.02 14.33 2.55
N GLU A 255 -6.28 13.23 2.52
CA GLU A 255 -6.77 11.87 2.72
C GLU A 255 -6.05 11.23 3.91
N LEU A 256 -6.78 10.95 4.98
CA LEU A 256 -6.30 10.19 6.12
C LEU A 256 -6.41 8.69 5.80
N CYS A 257 -5.34 7.96 6.04
CA CYS A 257 -5.26 6.52 5.84
C CYS A 257 -4.60 5.82 7.03
N LEU A 258 -4.82 4.52 7.17
CA LEU A 258 -4.10 3.68 8.13
C LEU A 258 -2.80 3.20 7.50
N LEU A 259 -1.73 3.13 8.30
CA LEU A 259 -0.46 2.54 7.91
C LEU A 259 -0.22 1.26 8.74
N PRO A 260 0.38 0.20 8.16
CA PRO A 260 0.99 0.13 6.82
C PRO A 260 0.03 -0.17 5.66
N SER A 261 -1.23 -0.52 5.91
CA SER A 261 -2.17 -1.01 4.87
C SER A 261 -2.47 0.01 3.76
N GLY A 262 -2.40 1.31 4.07
CA GLY A 262 -2.78 2.39 3.16
C GLY A 262 -4.29 2.57 3.03
N LEU A 263 -5.09 1.91 3.87
CA LEU A 263 -6.54 1.97 3.83
C LEU A 263 -7.06 3.39 4.08
N PRO A 264 -7.88 3.96 3.18
CA PRO A 264 -8.43 5.29 3.38
C PRO A 264 -9.48 5.29 4.50
N VAL A 265 -9.29 6.18 5.48
CA VAL A 265 -10.20 6.42 6.61
C VAL A 265 -11.18 7.53 6.26
N ARG A 266 -10.65 8.71 5.88
CA ARG A 266 -11.46 9.90 5.60
C ARG A 266 -10.73 10.81 4.60
N ARG A 267 -11.51 11.57 3.83
CA ARG A 267 -10.98 12.56 2.89
C ARG A 267 -11.72 13.88 3.04
N TRP A 268 -10.99 14.99 3.03
CA TRP A 268 -11.53 16.34 3.09
C TRP A 268 -11.08 17.13 1.85
N PRO A 269 -12.00 17.77 1.10
CA PRO A 269 -11.60 18.74 0.10
C PRO A 269 -10.97 19.97 0.75
N LEU A 270 -9.95 20.54 0.13
CA LEU A 270 -9.33 21.80 0.54
C LEU A 270 -9.79 22.93 -0.38
N LEU A 271 -10.38 23.96 0.23
CA LEU A 271 -10.80 25.18 -0.45
C LEU A 271 -10.25 26.41 0.33
N PRO A 272 -9.40 27.23 -0.29
CA PRO A 272 -8.80 27.05 -1.61
C PRO A 272 -7.89 25.80 -1.67
N ALA A 273 -7.59 25.30 -2.87
CA ALA A 273 -6.60 24.24 -3.02
C ALA A 273 -5.19 24.78 -2.69
N ILE A 274 -4.34 23.93 -2.11
CA ILE A 274 -2.93 24.22 -1.91
C ILE A 274 -2.18 23.87 -3.20
N GLY A 275 -1.34 24.80 -3.68
CA GLY A 275 -0.41 24.61 -4.79
C GLY A 275 0.71 23.63 -4.42
N SER A 276 1.95 24.10 -4.38
CA SER A 276 3.07 23.35 -3.84
C SER A 276 3.08 23.30 -2.31
N ILE A 277 2.83 24.44 -1.66
CA ILE A 277 2.82 24.60 -0.20
C ILE A 277 2.17 25.94 0.16
N THR A 278 1.80 26.14 1.42
CA THR A 278 1.43 27.46 1.96
C THR A 278 1.87 27.61 3.42
N SER A 279 2.13 28.84 3.86
CA SER A 279 2.48 29.12 5.26
C SER A 279 1.30 28.97 6.23
N ARG A 280 0.09 29.28 5.76
CA ARG A 280 -1.14 29.32 6.56
C ARG A 280 -2.33 28.88 5.71
N HIS A 281 -3.19 28.04 6.27
CA HIS A 281 -4.42 27.58 5.63
C HIS A 281 -5.48 27.21 6.66
N ALA A 282 -6.59 27.97 6.70
CA ALA A 282 -7.65 27.78 7.70
C ALA A 282 -8.29 26.38 7.65
N GLY A 283 -8.65 25.90 6.46
CA GLY A 283 -9.20 24.54 6.27
C GLY A 283 -8.25 23.43 6.75
N TYR A 284 -6.97 23.50 6.37
CA TYR A 284 -5.93 22.60 6.87
C TYR A 284 -5.85 22.56 8.40
N ARG A 285 -5.82 23.72 9.07
CA ARG A 285 -5.80 23.78 10.55
C ARG A 285 -7.01 23.13 11.18
N GLN A 286 -8.20 23.35 10.61
CA GLN A 286 -9.44 22.75 11.09
C GLN A 286 -9.38 21.22 10.96
N ILE A 287 -8.94 20.71 9.80
CA ILE A 287 -8.79 19.27 9.56
C ILE A 287 -7.75 18.67 10.51
N LEU A 288 -6.62 19.34 10.69
CA LEU A 288 -5.56 18.87 11.59
C LEU A 288 -6.07 18.81 13.04
N ALA A 289 -6.79 19.83 13.52
CA ALA A 289 -7.38 19.84 14.85
C ALA A 289 -8.47 18.76 15.02
N GLU A 290 -9.28 18.51 13.99
CA GLU A 290 -10.26 17.42 13.95
C GLU A 290 -9.56 16.07 14.13
N ILE A 291 -8.53 15.78 13.33
CA ILE A 291 -7.76 14.53 13.39
C ILE A 291 -7.10 14.34 14.77
N GLN A 292 -6.46 15.38 15.29
CA GLN A 292 -5.78 15.30 16.60
C GLN A 292 -6.75 14.98 17.74
N SER A 293 -7.91 15.64 17.76
CA SER A 293 -8.95 15.41 18.77
C SER A 293 -9.57 14.03 18.63
N GLU A 294 -9.92 13.64 17.40
CA GLU A 294 -10.67 12.42 17.13
C GLU A 294 -9.84 11.16 17.28
N PHE A 295 -8.55 11.18 16.93
CA PHE A 295 -7.69 10.01 16.99
C PHE A 295 -6.67 10.06 18.14
N ALA A 296 -6.78 11.07 19.01
CA ALA A 296 -5.86 11.30 20.12
C ALA A 296 -4.37 11.25 19.69
N VAL A 297 -4.05 11.98 18.61
CA VAL A 297 -2.70 12.01 18.05
C VAL A 297 -1.70 12.49 19.10
N ALA A 298 -0.68 11.68 19.36
CA ALA A 298 0.36 11.94 20.34
C ALA A 298 1.56 12.68 19.76
N SER A 299 1.91 12.39 18.49
CA SER A 299 3.05 12.99 17.79
C SER A 299 2.83 13.09 16.28
N VAL A 300 3.58 13.97 15.62
CA VAL A 300 3.55 14.18 14.17
C VAL A 300 4.89 13.80 13.55
N LEU A 301 4.86 13.09 12.42
CA LEU A 301 6.03 12.76 11.61
C LEU A 301 5.84 13.36 10.22
N VAL A 302 6.75 14.20 9.76
CA VAL A 302 6.64 14.91 8.48
C VAL A 302 7.68 14.37 7.52
N SER A 303 7.25 13.64 6.48
CA SER A 303 8.14 13.16 5.41
C SER A 303 7.99 13.93 4.11
N SER A 304 6.93 14.72 3.96
CA SER A 304 6.72 15.63 2.82
C SER A 304 5.80 16.77 3.21
N LEU A 305 6.05 17.95 2.65
CA LEU A 305 5.17 19.12 2.75
C LEU A 305 4.49 19.49 1.42
N ILE A 306 4.72 18.70 0.36
CA ILE A 306 4.11 18.95 -0.95
C ILE A 306 2.59 18.81 -0.84
N GLY A 307 1.87 19.88 -1.17
CA GLY A 307 0.41 19.97 -1.04
C GLY A 307 -0.09 20.18 0.39
N HIS A 308 0.78 20.50 1.35
CA HIS A 308 0.43 20.76 2.74
C HIS A 308 0.64 22.22 3.16
N SER A 309 0.18 22.55 4.38
CA SER A 309 0.43 23.82 5.04
C SER A 309 1.52 23.67 6.11
N LEU A 310 2.33 24.72 6.30
CA LEU A 310 3.27 24.81 7.42
C LEU A 310 2.58 24.90 8.80
N ASP A 311 1.24 25.05 8.85
CA ASP A 311 0.46 24.95 10.09
C ASP A 311 0.63 23.60 10.80
N VAL A 312 1.14 22.57 10.13
CA VAL A 312 1.43 21.27 10.75
C VAL A 312 2.41 21.36 11.93
N PHE A 313 3.34 22.31 11.88
CA PHE A 313 4.30 22.59 12.96
C PHE A 313 3.66 23.34 14.13
N ASP A 314 2.52 23.98 13.90
CA ASP A 314 1.78 24.71 14.92
C ASP A 314 0.74 23.81 15.62
N SER A 315 0.89 22.48 15.50
CA SER A 315 0.02 21.47 16.10
C SER A 315 0.06 21.43 17.63
N GLY A 316 1.14 21.94 18.23
CA GLY A 316 1.41 21.78 19.67
C GLY A 316 1.80 20.35 20.07
N LEU A 317 2.10 19.48 19.09
CA LEU A 317 2.56 18.11 19.30
C LEU A 317 4.07 18.00 19.06
N PRO A 318 4.76 17.07 19.75
CA PRO A 318 6.10 16.65 19.34
C PRO A 318 6.10 16.28 17.86
N THR A 319 6.95 16.93 17.09
CA THR A 319 6.98 16.84 15.63
C THR A 319 8.38 16.46 15.16
N ILE A 320 8.48 15.42 14.35
CA ILE A 320 9.75 15.01 13.72
C ILE A 320 9.65 15.31 12.23
N VAL A 321 10.66 15.95 11.66
CA VAL A 321 10.80 16.15 10.21
C VAL A 321 11.85 15.22 9.66
N VAL A 322 11.50 14.42 8.66
CA VAL A 322 12.43 13.50 7.99
C VAL A 322 12.87 14.09 6.65
N GLY A 323 14.16 14.40 6.53
CA GLY A 323 14.76 14.98 5.32
C GLY A 323 14.89 13.97 4.17
N HIS A 324 13.78 13.63 3.51
CA HIS A 324 13.80 12.80 2.30
C HIS A 324 14.23 13.60 1.06
N ASP A 325 13.94 14.90 1.06
CA ASP A 325 14.35 15.88 0.07
C ASP A 325 14.59 17.24 0.77
N TYR A 326 14.88 18.28 -0.01
CA TYR A 326 15.16 19.63 0.49
C TYR A 326 13.98 20.58 0.34
N PHE A 327 12.80 20.08 -0.02
CA PHE A 327 11.59 20.90 -0.05
C PHE A 327 11.10 21.17 1.40
N PRO A 328 10.65 22.38 1.74
CA PRO A 328 10.54 23.59 0.93
C PRO A 328 11.72 24.58 1.07
N LEU A 329 12.89 24.16 1.59
CA LEU A 329 14.08 25.03 1.67
C LEU A 329 14.52 25.53 0.29
N TRP A 330 14.27 24.71 -0.75
CA TRP A 330 14.56 25.03 -2.13
C TRP A 330 13.32 24.90 -3.04
N PRO A 331 13.14 25.79 -4.04
CA PRO A 331 11.95 25.85 -4.89
C PRO A 331 11.91 24.80 -6.01
N GLU A 332 12.86 23.85 -6.06
CA GLU A 332 12.94 22.78 -7.06
C GLU A 332 13.38 21.47 -6.41
N LEU A 333 12.83 20.35 -6.88
CA LEU A 333 13.19 19.01 -6.40
C LEU A 333 14.45 18.46 -7.09
N HIS A 334 14.69 18.87 -8.34
CA HIS A 334 15.79 18.38 -9.17
C HIS A 334 16.88 19.43 -9.29
N CYS A 335 17.70 19.55 -8.25
CA CYS A 335 18.87 20.42 -8.20
C CYS A 335 20.06 19.61 -7.71
N ASN A 336 21.28 19.92 -8.18
CA ASN A 336 22.48 19.22 -7.72
C ASN A 336 22.92 19.72 -6.34
N PHE A 337 22.15 19.35 -5.31
CA PHE A 337 22.39 19.82 -3.93
C PHE A 337 23.78 19.46 -3.38
N GLY A 338 24.41 18.43 -3.93
CA GLY A 338 25.78 18.02 -3.56
C GLY A 338 26.90 18.78 -4.27
N ASP A 339 26.61 19.72 -5.17
CA ASP A 339 27.65 20.55 -5.79
C ASP A 339 28.19 21.57 -4.78
N GLU A 340 29.42 21.36 -4.30
CA GLU A 340 30.10 22.25 -3.35
C GLU A 340 30.32 23.68 -3.88
N GLN A 341 30.36 23.87 -5.19
CA GLN A 341 30.53 25.19 -5.80
C GLN A 341 29.21 25.97 -5.87
N GLN A 342 28.09 25.28 -5.76
CA GLN A 342 26.78 25.90 -5.80
C GLN A 342 26.49 26.67 -4.50
N ARG A 343 26.00 27.91 -4.67
CA ARG A 343 25.52 28.74 -3.57
C ARG A 343 24.06 28.46 -3.28
N PHE A 344 23.71 28.38 -2.00
CA PHE A 344 22.34 28.16 -1.52
C PHE A 344 21.86 29.33 -0.66
N ASP A 345 22.08 30.55 -1.13
CA ASP A 345 21.61 31.77 -0.47
C ASP A 345 20.31 32.31 -1.10
N ALA A 346 19.78 33.40 -0.52
CA ALA A 346 18.54 34.02 -0.97
C ALA A 346 18.60 34.49 -2.44
N ALA A 347 19.75 35.01 -2.90
CA ALA A 347 19.90 35.49 -4.27
C ALA A 347 19.91 34.32 -5.27
N SER A 348 20.62 33.23 -4.95
CA SER A 348 20.58 32.00 -5.75
C SER A 348 19.17 31.39 -5.78
N ARG A 349 18.42 31.44 -4.68
CA ARG A 349 17.04 30.95 -4.63
C ARG A 349 16.12 31.77 -5.52
N GLU A 350 16.22 33.09 -5.47
CA GLU A 350 15.49 34.00 -6.36
C GLU A 350 15.81 33.69 -7.83
N GLN A 351 17.09 33.53 -8.16
CA GLN A 351 17.51 33.17 -9.51
C GLN A 351 16.92 31.82 -9.97
N THR A 352 16.88 30.81 -9.11
CA THR A 352 16.23 29.53 -9.42
C THR A 352 14.74 29.73 -9.73
N VAL A 353 14.01 30.51 -8.92
CA VAL A 353 12.59 30.77 -9.17
C VAL A 353 12.39 31.47 -10.53
N LEU A 354 13.21 32.48 -10.83
CA LEU A 354 13.15 33.21 -12.10
C LEU A 354 13.53 32.36 -13.32
N ALA A 355 14.41 31.37 -13.13
CA ALA A 355 14.86 30.46 -14.18
C ALA A 355 13.88 29.30 -14.49
N LYS A 356 12.82 29.12 -13.69
CA LYS A 356 11.85 28.03 -13.87
C LYS A 356 11.28 28.02 -15.29
N THR A 357 11.32 26.88 -15.96
CA THR A 357 10.68 26.69 -17.27
C THR A 357 9.19 26.43 -17.11
N GLN A 358 8.40 26.50 -18.20
CA GLN A 358 6.97 26.17 -18.13
C GLN A 358 6.69 24.76 -17.58
N ASP A 359 7.62 23.82 -17.71
CA ASP A 359 7.49 22.43 -17.25
C ASP A 359 7.92 22.22 -15.78
N ALA A 360 8.30 23.28 -15.07
CA ALA A 360 8.64 23.19 -13.65
C ALA A 360 7.52 22.54 -12.83
N VAL A 361 7.90 21.63 -11.93
CA VAL A 361 6.99 20.87 -11.05
C VAL A 361 6.08 21.83 -10.28
N PHE A 362 6.67 22.79 -9.56
CA PHE A 362 5.90 23.76 -8.79
C PHE A 362 5.51 24.99 -9.63
N ALA A 363 4.24 25.38 -9.55
CA ALA A 363 3.68 26.45 -10.37
C ALA A 363 4.15 27.85 -9.93
N GLU A 364 4.45 28.04 -8.65
CA GLU A 364 4.72 29.35 -8.05
C GLU A 364 6.00 29.98 -8.59
N ARG A 365 5.85 31.18 -9.18
CA ARG A 365 6.91 31.95 -9.85
C ARG A 365 7.34 33.23 -9.14
N ASP A 366 6.70 33.54 -8.03
CA ASP A 366 7.05 34.72 -7.24
C ASP A 366 8.23 34.39 -6.30
N PRO A 367 9.40 35.05 -6.44
CA PRO A 367 10.50 34.88 -5.49
C PRO A 367 10.10 35.28 -4.06
N GLY A 368 9.22 36.27 -3.89
CA GLY A 368 8.72 36.70 -2.59
C GLY A 368 7.99 35.58 -1.86
N PHE A 369 7.12 34.84 -2.56
CA PHE A 369 6.47 33.64 -2.06
C PHE A 369 7.48 32.61 -1.52
N TRP A 370 8.50 32.25 -2.29
CA TRP A 370 9.49 31.24 -1.87
C TRP A 370 10.39 31.73 -0.73
N GLN A 371 10.72 33.02 -0.70
CA GLN A 371 11.43 33.62 0.42
C GLN A 371 10.60 33.55 1.71
N GLN A 372 9.31 33.89 1.63
CA GLN A 372 8.42 33.82 2.79
C GLN A 372 8.25 32.38 3.30
N ILE A 373 8.06 31.40 2.40
CA ILE A 373 7.98 29.99 2.77
C ILE A 373 9.27 29.52 3.46
N TYR A 374 10.44 29.90 2.93
CA TYR A 374 11.73 29.57 3.55
C TYR A 374 11.82 30.13 4.98
N GLU A 375 11.53 31.42 5.16
CA GLU A 375 11.60 32.07 6.48
C GLU A 375 10.62 31.45 7.47
N ASP A 376 9.40 31.18 7.02
CA ASP A 376 8.35 30.58 7.81
C ASP A 376 8.65 29.13 8.20
N TYR A 377 9.27 28.37 7.30
CA TYR A 377 9.66 27.00 7.55
C TYR A 377 10.85 26.93 8.52
N VAL A 378 11.92 27.68 8.26
CA VAL A 378 13.12 27.72 9.13
C VAL A 378 12.75 28.15 10.55
N ARG A 379 11.88 29.16 10.70
CA ARG A 379 11.43 29.62 12.02
C ARG A 379 10.69 28.53 12.79
N ARG A 380 9.87 27.72 12.11
CA ARG A 380 9.11 26.61 12.73
C ARG A 380 9.99 25.41 13.07
N LEU A 381 11.00 25.13 12.24
CA LEU A 381 12.01 24.11 12.54
C LEU A 381 12.88 24.45 13.76
N GLN A 382 12.89 25.71 14.19
CA GLN A 382 13.61 26.15 15.40
C GLN A 382 12.78 26.03 16.68
N ALA A 383 11.53 25.59 16.61
CA ALA A 383 10.70 25.37 17.79
C ALA A 383 11.18 24.14 18.58
N ASP A 384 11.21 24.21 19.91
CA ASP A 384 11.67 23.13 20.79
C ASP A 384 10.87 21.82 20.62
N SER A 385 9.63 21.91 20.15
CA SER A 385 8.78 20.75 19.86
C SER A 385 9.12 20.06 18.54
N VAL A 386 10.05 20.59 17.75
CA VAL A 386 10.42 20.07 16.44
C VAL A 386 11.83 19.47 16.47
N GLN A 387 11.93 18.23 16.02
CA GLN A 387 13.20 17.53 15.82
C GLN A 387 13.39 17.20 14.34
N MET A 388 14.64 17.07 13.92
CA MET A 388 14.98 16.72 12.55
C MET A 388 15.72 15.39 12.49
N VAL A 389 15.33 14.56 11.53
CA VAL A 389 15.99 13.30 11.22
C VAL A 389 16.36 13.31 9.74
N VAL A 390 17.58 12.93 9.41
CA VAL A 390 18.07 12.82 8.04
C VAL A 390 18.60 11.42 7.78
N PRO A 391 18.45 10.89 6.57
CA PRO A 391 18.85 9.51 6.29
C PRO A 391 20.36 9.31 6.15
N THR A 392 21.11 10.40 5.91
CA THR A 392 22.55 10.41 5.66
C THR A 392 23.16 11.74 6.13
N ASP A 393 24.44 11.75 6.45
CA ASP A 393 25.18 12.97 6.82
C ASP A 393 25.33 13.93 5.64
N SER A 394 25.35 13.42 4.40
CA SER A 394 25.32 14.24 3.19
C SER A 394 24.05 15.10 3.11
N VAL A 395 22.89 14.54 3.48
CA VAL A 395 21.65 15.33 3.56
C VAL A 395 21.74 16.38 4.66
N ARG A 396 22.30 16.03 5.83
CA ARG A 396 22.55 16.98 6.92
C ARG A 396 23.39 18.16 6.44
N HIS A 397 24.50 17.87 5.77
CA HIS A 397 25.45 18.85 5.27
C HIS A 397 24.78 19.82 4.28
N ASN A 398 24.06 19.30 3.29
CA ASN A 398 23.39 20.12 2.28
C ASN A 398 22.23 20.95 2.87
N LEU A 399 21.48 20.38 3.82
CA LEU A 399 20.43 21.11 4.55
C LEU A 399 21.00 22.32 5.28
N LEU A 400 22.14 22.16 5.97
CA LEU A 400 22.80 23.24 6.69
C LEU A 400 23.44 24.29 5.76
N ARG A 401 23.80 23.93 4.53
CA ARG A 401 24.20 24.90 3.50
C ARG A 401 23.04 25.80 3.07
N MET A 402 21.82 25.25 3.01
CA MET A 402 20.61 26.01 2.64
C MET A 402 20.04 26.82 3.81
N ALA A 403 20.13 26.29 5.03
CA ALA A 403 19.63 26.93 6.25
C ALA A 403 20.65 26.84 7.40
N PRO A 404 21.71 27.68 7.38
CA PRO A 404 22.78 27.63 8.38
C PRO A 404 22.32 27.87 9.82
N THR A 405 21.21 28.59 10.00
CA THR A 405 20.61 28.87 11.32
C THR A 405 20.05 27.64 12.01
N LEU A 406 19.92 26.51 11.32
CA LEU A 406 19.50 25.22 11.88
C LEU A 406 20.67 24.43 12.48
N ALA A 407 21.92 24.92 12.40
CA ALA A 407 23.09 24.22 12.94
C ALA A 407 23.02 23.99 14.47
N GLN A 408 22.23 24.80 15.19
CA GLN A 408 22.01 24.67 16.63
C GLN A 408 20.89 23.68 16.99
N GLN A 409 20.13 23.19 16.00
CA GLN A 409 19.01 22.28 16.22
C GLN A 409 19.48 20.82 16.32
N SER A 410 18.69 20.00 17.00
CA SER A 410 18.93 18.56 17.09
C SER A 410 18.58 17.88 15.76
N ILE A 411 19.61 17.59 14.97
CA ILE A 411 19.50 16.84 13.71
C ILE A 411 20.19 15.48 13.90
N GLN A 412 19.41 14.40 13.87
CA GLN A 412 19.91 13.03 13.99
C GLN A 412 20.01 12.35 12.63
N THR A 413 21.03 11.53 12.44
CA THR A 413 21.22 10.73 11.23
C THR A 413 20.72 9.31 11.47
N VAL A 414 19.60 8.93 10.84
CA VAL A 414 18.97 7.61 10.96
C VAL A 414 18.68 7.07 9.56
N GLY A 415 19.45 6.08 9.13
CA GLY A 415 19.26 5.46 7.82
C GLY A 415 17.97 4.63 7.73
N HIS A 416 17.44 4.46 6.52
CA HIS A 416 16.27 3.60 6.31
C HIS A 416 16.61 2.11 6.42
N GLY A 417 15.65 1.31 6.85
CA GLY A 417 15.73 -0.15 6.89
C GLY A 417 15.19 -0.79 5.62
N LEU A 418 15.72 -1.95 5.25
CA LEU A 418 15.17 -2.76 4.16
C LEU A 418 14.30 -3.89 4.73
N ARG A 419 13.07 -4.00 4.23
CA ARG A 419 12.21 -5.14 4.53
C ARG A 419 12.78 -6.42 3.91
N PRO A 420 12.75 -7.57 4.62
CA PRO A 420 13.08 -8.86 4.02
C PRO A 420 12.20 -9.16 2.79
N TRP A 421 12.78 -9.83 1.80
CA TRP A 421 12.05 -10.31 0.62
C TRP A 421 11.03 -11.37 1.04
N THR A 422 9.76 -11.20 0.63
CA THR A 422 8.66 -12.13 0.96
C THR A 422 8.82 -13.48 0.27
N GLU A 423 9.38 -13.49 -0.93
CA GLU A 423 9.78 -14.70 -1.64
C GLU A 423 11.30 -14.70 -1.76
N ALA A 424 11.96 -15.72 -1.17
CA ALA A 424 13.34 -16.00 -1.51
C ALA A 424 13.39 -16.32 -3.02
N GLY A 425 14.07 -15.49 -3.80
CA GLY A 425 14.36 -15.81 -5.19
C GLY A 425 15.15 -17.13 -5.28
N PRO A 426 15.16 -17.80 -6.43
CA PRO A 426 16.03 -18.94 -6.62
C PRO A 426 17.49 -18.50 -6.40
N ASP A 427 18.28 -19.38 -5.77
CA ASP A 427 19.71 -19.16 -5.57
C ASP A 427 20.37 -18.87 -6.91
N TRP A 428 21.17 -17.80 -6.94
CA TRP A 428 21.87 -17.38 -8.13
C TRP A 428 23.26 -16.87 -7.77
N GLN A 429 24.19 -17.05 -8.70
CA GLN A 429 25.52 -16.45 -8.62
C GLN A 429 25.94 -15.92 -9.98
N PRO A 430 26.68 -14.81 -10.05
CA PRO A 430 27.27 -14.34 -11.30
C PRO A 430 28.30 -15.35 -11.82
N ASN A 431 28.39 -15.53 -13.13
CA ASN A 431 29.44 -16.34 -13.74
C ASN A 431 30.59 -15.43 -14.19
N PHE A 432 31.60 -15.24 -13.32
CA PHE A 432 32.72 -14.35 -13.61
C PHE A 432 33.61 -14.80 -14.79
N ASP A 433 33.40 -16.00 -15.33
CA ASP A 433 34.14 -16.53 -16.47
C ASP A 433 33.42 -16.26 -17.82
N ASP A 434 32.26 -15.61 -17.83
CA ASP A 434 31.53 -15.23 -19.05
C ASP A 434 32.37 -14.33 -19.97
N GLU A 435 32.25 -14.42 -21.29
CA GLU A 435 33.03 -13.56 -22.20
C GLU A 435 32.67 -12.07 -22.03
N HIS A 436 31.40 -11.76 -21.75
CA HIS A 436 30.90 -10.38 -21.69
C HIS A 436 30.33 -10.02 -20.32
N LEU A 437 30.55 -8.77 -19.88
CA LEU A 437 29.97 -8.30 -18.62
C LEU A 437 28.47 -8.06 -18.77
N ARG A 438 27.66 -8.72 -17.97
CA ARG A 438 26.26 -8.35 -17.75
C ARG A 438 26.14 -7.36 -16.59
N LEU A 439 25.67 -6.15 -16.88
CA LEU A 439 25.45 -5.09 -15.90
C LEU A 439 23.95 -4.78 -15.78
N LEU A 440 23.47 -4.68 -14.55
CA LEU A 440 22.11 -4.25 -14.24
C LEU A 440 22.08 -2.72 -14.09
N VAL A 441 21.09 -2.03 -14.64
CA VAL A 441 20.74 -0.66 -14.28
C VAL A 441 19.41 -0.75 -13.54
N LEU A 442 19.41 -0.43 -12.24
CA LEU A 442 18.25 -0.65 -11.37
C LEU A 442 17.55 0.67 -10.99
N GLY A 443 16.26 0.74 -11.30
CA GLY A 443 15.39 1.85 -10.93
C GLY A 443 15.20 2.88 -12.05
N ARG A 444 14.47 3.94 -11.71
CA ARG A 444 14.13 5.03 -12.64
C ARG A 444 15.40 5.75 -13.12
N ILE A 445 15.42 6.18 -14.38
CA ILE A 445 16.58 6.86 -15.00
C ILE A 445 16.29 8.30 -15.47
N ASP A 446 15.07 8.80 -15.25
CA ASP A 446 14.64 10.14 -15.62
C ASP A 446 15.30 11.26 -14.80
N GLY A 447 15.34 12.47 -15.37
CA GLY A 447 15.91 13.65 -14.72
C GLY A 447 17.38 13.46 -14.35
N GLY A 448 17.71 13.69 -13.07
CA GLY A 448 19.06 13.51 -12.53
C GLY A 448 19.49 12.04 -12.34
N LYS A 449 18.67 11.04 -12.72
CA LYS A 449 18.96 9.62 -12.43
C LYS A 449 19.79 8.90 -13.50
N GLY A 450 20.40 9.64 -14.42
CA GLY A 450 21.50 9.15 -15.25
C GLY A 450 21.17 8.73 -16.67
N LEU A 451 19.96 8.99 -17.22
CA LEU A 451 19.67 8.71 -18.64
C LEU A 451 20.67 9.39 -19.59
N GLU A 452 20.98 10.66 -19.35
CA GLU A 452 21.93 11.43 -20.17
C GLU A 452 23.34 10.86 -20.11
N LEU A 453 23.79 10.53 -18.90
CA LEU A 453 25.08 9.89 -18.65
C LEU A 453 25.18 8.54 -19.36
N LEU A 454 24.13 7.71 -19.24
CA LEU A 454 24.08 6.40 -19.86
C LEU A 454 24.10 6.50 -21.39
N ARG A 455 23.26 7.37 -21.95
CA ARG A 455 23.15 7.61 -23.39
C ARG A 455 24.47 8.13 -23.99
N GLY A 456 25.21 8.96 -23.25
CA GLY A 456 26.56 9.40 -23.63
C GLY A 456 27.62 8.29 -23.56
N ALA A 457 27.49 7.34 -22.65
CA ALA A 457 28.45 6.25 -22.46
C ALA A 457 28.20 5.04 -23.38
N LEU A 458 26.94 4.80 -23.76
CA LEU A 458 26.48 3.55 -24.37
C LEU A 458 27.21 3.12 -25.66
N PRO A 459 27.57 4.03 -26.60
CA PRO A 459 28.26 3.63 -27.83
C PRO A 459 29.58 2.90 -27.59
N GLU A 460 30.28 3.22 -26.50
CA GLU A 460 31.51 2.55 -26.10
C GLU A 460 31.25 1.46 -25.05
N LEU A 461 30.28 1.66 -24.17
CA LEU A 461 29.96 0.72 -23.09
C LEU A 461 29.48 -0.64 -23.61
N SER A 462 28.68 -0.64 -24.69
CA SER A 462 28.12 -1.84 -25.33
C SER A 462 29.17 -2.77 -25.96
N ARG A 463 30.43 -2.30 -26.12
CA ARG A 463 31.55 -3.15 -26.55
C ARG A 463 32.17 -3.98 -25.42
N HIS A 464 31.80 -3.66 -24.18
CA HIS A 464 32.40 -4.23 -22.97
C HIS A 464 31.36 -4.90 -22.07
N ALA A 465 30.10 -4.46 -22.14
CA ALA A 465 29.02 -4.98 -21.31
C ALA A 465 27.64 -4.98 -21.99
N ASP A 466 26.84 -6.00 -21.68
CA ASP A 466 25.40 -6.03 -21.92
C ASP A 466 24.69 -5.37 -20.75
N LEU A 467 23.75 -4.48 -21.04
CA LEU A 467 22.99 -3.75 -20.05
C LEU A 467 21.58 -4.29 -19.92
N HIS A 468 21.17 -4.56 -18.70
CA HIS A 468 19.80 -4.90 -18.34
C HIS A 468 19.19 -3.77 -17.52
N LEU A 469 18.28 -3.00 -18.08
CA LEU A 469 17.57 -1.92 -17.40
C LEU A 469 16.29 -2.48 -16.78
N LEU A 470 16.17 -2.47 -15.46
CA LEU A 470 14.97 -2.92 -14.74
C LEU A 470 14.30 -1.75 -14.01
N GLY A 471 13.04 -1.49 -14.34
CA GLY A 471 12.25 -0.45 -13.69
C GLY A 471 12.64 0.97 -14.11
N CYS A 472 13.24 1.13 -15.30
CA CYS A 472 13.71 2.42 -15.80
C CYS A 472 12.58 3.42 -16.12
N GLY A 473 11.34 2.95 -16.15
CA GLY A 473 10.17 3.72 -16.56
C GLY A 473 10.24 4.18 -18.00
N LYS A 474 9.31 5.07 -18.34
CA LYS A 474 9.15 5.61 -19.70
C LYS A 474 10.45 6.22 -20.28
N ALA A 475 11.32 6.76 -19.44
CA ALA A 475 12.62 7.28 -19.86
C ALA A 475 13.50 6.23 -20.56
N GLY A 476 13.31 4.94 -20.27
CA GLY A 476 13.98 3.84 -20.96
C GLY A 476 13.63 3.69 -22.44
N GLU A 477 12.47 4.21 -22.88
CA GLU A 477 12.08 4.15 -24.30
C GLU A 477 13.10 4.85 -25.21
N ALA A 478 13.81 5.86 -24.69
CA ALA A 478 14.87 6.56 -25.40
C ALA A 478 16.07 5.67 -25.78
N LEU A 479 16.16 4.46 -25.21
CA LEU A 479 17.25 3.51 -25.43
C LEU A 479 16.79 2.25 -26.19
N PHE A 480 15.55 2.23 -26.71
CA PHE A 480 15.06 1.10 -27.51
C PHE A 480 15.85 0.91 -28.81
N GLY A 481 16.07 -0.35 -29.16
CA GLY A 481 16.79 -0.73 -30.38
C GLY A 481 18.31 -0.60 -30.29
N MET A 482 18.85 -0.19 -29.14
CA MET A 482 20.31 -0.11 -28.95
C MET A 482 20.91 -1.50 -28.70
N SER A 483 22.01 -1.80 -29.39
CA SER A 483 22.70 -3.10 -29.28
C SER A 483 23.22 -3.35 -27.87
N GLY A 484 23.04 -4.56 -27.35
CA GLY A 484 23.48 -4.94 -26.00
C GLY A 484 22.65 -4.30 -24.88
N VAL A 485 21.44 -3.79 -25.17
CA VAL A 485 20.54 -3.19 -24.17
C VAL A 485 19.23 -3.95 -24.11
N HIS A 486 18.90 -4.43 -22.91
CA HIS A 486 17.66 -5.11 -22.57
C HIS A 486 16.86 -4.25 -21.60
N ILE A 487 15.60 -3.97 -21.91
CA ILE A 487 14.81 -3.00 -21.16
C ILE A 487 13.52 -3.63 -20.65
N GLU A 488 13.27 -3.41 -19.36
CA GLU A 488 11.99 -3.64 -18.72
C GLU A 488 11.58 -2.36 -17.99
N LEU A 489 10.52 -1.73 -18.49
CA LEU A 489 10.10 -0.40 -18.04
C LEU A 489 9.63 -0.40 -16.58
N ASP A 490 8.85 -1.42 -16.20
CA ASP A 490 8.20 -1.55 -14.90
C ASP A 490 8.11 -3.02 -14.51
N TYR A 491 8.17 -3.32 -13.21
CA TYR A 491 8.02 -4.67 -12.68
C TYR A 491 7.43 -4.64 -11.26
N PRO A 492 6.73 -5.71 -10.82
CA PRO A 492 6.32 -5.86 -9.43
C PRO A 492 7.55 -6.01 -8.52
N HIS A 493 7.68 -5.15 -7.51
CA HIS A 493 8.88 -5.08 -6.65
C HIS A 493 9.29 -6.44 -6.06
N ALA A 494 8.32 -7.24 -5.59
CA ALA A 494 8.56 -8.56 -5.01
C ALA A 494 9.24 -9.56 -5.97
N GLU A 495 9.19 -9.33 -7.29
CA GLU A 495 9.82 -10.19 -8.29
C GLU A 495 11.30 -9.87 -8.54
N LEU A 496 11.85 -8.81 -7.93
CA LEU A 496 13.26 -8.43 -8.13
C LEU A 496 14.22 -9.61 -7.91
N PRO A 497 14.12 -10.42 -6.83
CA PRO A 497 15.03 -11.56 -6.63
C PRO A 497 14.99 -12.57 -7.79
N ARG A 498 13.79 -12.91 -8.28
CA ARG A 498 13.62 -13.83 -9.42
C ARG A 498 14.21 -13.25 -10.72
N ARG A 499 14.06 -11.96 -10.94
CA ARG A 499 14.59 -11.27 -12.12
C ARG A 499 16.11 -11.23 -12.12
N LEU A 500 16.72 -10.96 -10.96
CA LEU A 500 18.16 -11.05 -10.79
C LEU A 500 18.67 -12.46 -11.07
N ALA A 501 18.00 -13.49 -10.56
CA ALA A 501 18.40 -14.87 -10.81
C ALA A 501 18.35 -15.26 -12.30
N ARG A 502 17.43 -14.68 -13.08
CA ARG A 502 17.38 -14.85 -14.54
C ARG A 502 18.52 -14.12 -15.25
N ILE A 503 18.81 -12.88 -14.84
CA ILE A 503 19.81 -12.03 -15.49
C ILE A 503 21.23 -12.45 -15.11
N ARG A 504 21.42 -12.89 -13.87
CA ARG A 504 22.71 -13.18 -13.21
C ARG A 504 23.73 -12.05 -13.44
N PRO A 505 23.40 -10.80 -13.06
CA PRO A 505 24.28 -9.67 -13.31
C PRO A 505 25.57 -9.79 -12.51
N HIS A 506 26.68 -9.33 -13.08
CA HIS A 506 27.97 -9.29 -12.38
C HIS A 506 28.05 -8.12 -11.40
N ALA A 507 27.41 -7.01 -11.76
CA ALA A 507 27.33 -5.79 -10.97
C ALA A 507 26.10 -4.98 -11.40
N ALA A 508 25.76 -3.95 -10.63
CA ALA A 508 24.70 -3.01 -10.96
C ALA A 508 25.18 -1.56 -10.97
N LEU A 509 24.73 -0.80 -11.96
CA LEU A 509 24.99 0.61 -12.13
C LEU A 509 23.92 1.45 -11.42
N LEU A 510 24.35 2.37 -10.56
CA LEU A 510 23.53 3.42 -9.97
C LEU A 510 24.04 4.79 -10.46
N LEU A 511 23.34 5.37 -11.43
CA LEU A 511 23.89 6.42 -12.30
C LEU A 511 23.44 7.84 -11.93
N SER A 512 22.91 8.06 -10.72
CA SER A 512 22.34 9.35 -10.34
C SER A 512 23.41 10.46 -10.34
N THR A 513 23.24 11.47 -11.18
CA THR A 513 24.17 12.61 -11.31
C THR A 513 23.90 13.71 -10.30
N VAL A 514 22.76 13.64 -9.60
CA VAL A 514 22.40 14.49 -8.47
C VAL A 514 22.60 13.72 -7.18
N ALA A 515 22.96 14.41 -6.10
CA ALA A 515 23.11 13.80 -4.78
C ALA A 515 21.81 13.12 -4.32
N GLU A 516 21.81 11.79 -4.27
CA GLU A 516 20.74 10.99 -3.68
C GLU A 516 20.70 11.15 -2.16
N SER A 517 19.49 11.24 -1.58
CA SER A 517 19.32 11.36 -0.13
C SER A 517 19.63 10.06 0.61
N PHE A 518 19.29 8.91 0.01
CA PHE A 518 19.55 7.59 0.60
C PHE A 518 19.78 6.50 -0.44
N SER A 519 18.83 6.31 -1.38
CA SER A 519 18.73 5.17 -2.30
C SER A 519 18.38 3.82 -1.64
N TYR A 520 17.14 3.40 -1.80
CA TYR A 520 16.70 2.04 -1.47
C TYR A 520 17.28 0.99 -2.42
N THR A 521 17.51 1.34 -3.68
CA THR A 521 18.06 0.40 -4.67
C THR A 521 19.46 -0.04 -4.27
N LEU A 522 20.26 0.81 -3.63
CA LEU A 522 21.55 0.40 -3.05
C LEU A 522 21.38 -0.68 -1.97
N SER A 523 20.45 -0.48 -1.03
CA SER A 523 20.17 -1.48 0.01
C SER A 523 19.68 -2.80 -0.58
N GLU A 524 18.85 -2.75 -1.62
CA GLU A 524 18.34 -3.93 -2.33
C GLU A 524 19.46 -4.71 -3.01
N LEU A 525 20.38 -4.02 -3.70
CA LEU A 525 21.53 -4.64 -4.36
C LEU A 525 22.41 -5.38 -3.36
N TRP A 526 22.74 -4.75 -2.22
CA TRP A 526 23.49 -5.42 -1.16
C TRP A 526 22.73 -6.63 -0.59
N SER A 527 21.42 -6.50 -0.34
CA SER A 527 20.62 -7.61 0.17
C SER A 527 20.53 -8.81 -0.77
N LEU A 528 20.78 -8.58 -2.06
CA LEU A 528 20.75 -9.59 -3.11
C LEU A 528 22.15 -9.98 -3.59
N GLY A 529 23.21 -9.54 -2.90
CA GLY A 529 24.60 -9.88 -3.23
C GLY A 529 25.12 -9.27 -4.54
N VAL A 530 24.50 -8.20 -5.05
CA VAL A 530 24.95 -7.53 -6.28
C VAL A 530 25.87 -6.37 -5.93
N VAL A 531 27.08 -6.36 -6.50
CA VAL A 531 28.05 -5.28 -6.29
C VAL A 531 27.56 -3.99 -7.00
N PRO A 532 27.35 -2.88 -6.27
CA PRO A 532 26.99 -1.60 -6.86
C PRO A 532 28.22 -0.90 -7.46
N ILE A 533 28.03 -0.26 -8.61
CA ILE A 533 28.95 0.67 -9.24
C ILE A 533 28.17 1.98 -9.38
N ALA A 534 28.52 2.98 -8.57
CA ALA A 534 27.73 4.17 -8.41
C ALA A 534 28.53 5.45 -8.69
N THR A 535 27.83 6.50 -9.06
CA THR A 535 28.39 7.85 -9.09
C THR A 535 28.83 8.26 -7.68
N ARG A 536 29.94 8.99 -7.57
CA ARG A 536 30.49 9.49 -6.30
C ARG A 536 29.73 10.75 -5.85
N THR A 537 28.45 10.59 -5.55
CA THR A 537 27.55 11.69 -5.16
C THR A 537 26.64 11.27 -4.00
N GLY A 538 26.36 12.22 -3.09
CA GLY A 538 25.38 12.05 -2.01
C GLY A 538 25.54 10.75 -1.21
N ALA A 539 24.42 10.08 -0.98
CA ALA A 539 24.35 8.83 -0.22
C ALA A 539 25.20 7.69 -0.81
N PHE A 540 25.53 7.69 -2.10
CA PHE A 540 26.42 6.67 -2.67
C PHE A 540 27.84 6.82 -2.14
N ALA A 541 28.37 8.04 -2.17
CA ALA A 541 29.72 8.32 -1.69
C ALA A 541 29.88 8.10 -0.17
N GLU A 542 28.80 8.29 0.59
CA GLU A 542 28.79 8.08 2.04
C GLU A 542 28.67 6.60 2.43
N ARG A 543 27.86 5.83 1.70
CA ARG A 543 27.46 4.49 2.13
C ARG A 543 28.29 3.36 1.49
N ILE A 544 28.92 3.61 0.33
CA ILE A 544 29.75 2.62 -0.38
C ILE A 544 31.21 2.78 0.06
N ASP A 545 31.83 1.70 0.51
CA ASP A 545 33.27 1.60 0.73
C ASP A 545 33.95 1.19 -0.58
N ASP A 546 34.58 2.17 -1.23
CA ASP A 546 35.11 2.08 -2.59
C ASP A 546 36.21 1.02 -2.71
N GLY A 547 35.93 -0.01 -3.52
CA GLY A 547 36.80 -1.17 -3.72
C GLY A 547 36.60 -2.31 -2.73
N ALA A 548 35.76 -2.14 -1.69
CA ALA A 548 35.45 -3.16 -0.71
C ALA A 548 34.04 -3.74 -0.89
N ASP A 549 33.00 -2.90 -0.96
CA ASP A 549 31.59 -3.32 -1.08
C ASP A 549 30.86 -2.72 -2.29
N GLY A 550 31.60 -2.02 -3.15
CA GLY A 550 31.13 -1.36 -4.36
C GLY A 550 32.24 -0.54 -5.01
N LEU A 551 31.91 0.14 -6.11
CA LEU A 551 32.84 1.05 -6.81
C LEU A 551 32.22 2.42 -7.01
N LEU A 552 33.01 3.47 -6.83
CA LEU A 552 32.60 4.85 -6.98
C LEU A 552 33.36 5.55 -8.11
N PHE A 553 32.62 6.17 -9.04
CA PHE A 553 33.19 6.90 -10.17
C PHE A 553 32.61 8.32 -10.29
N SER A 554 33.32 9.23 -10.96
CA SER A 554 32.82 10.59 -11.20
C SER A 554 31.55 10.57 -12.07
N PRO A 555 30.57 11.48 -11.87
CA PRO A 555 29.29 11.48 -12.59
C PRO A 555 29.41 11.95 -14.06
N ASP A 556 30.26 11.30 -14.83
CA ASP A 556 30.49 11.56 -16.25
C ASP A 556 30.67 10.26 -17.05
N ALA A 557 30.36 10.32 -18.34
CA ALA A 557 30.37 9.15 -19.22
C ALA A 557 31.77 8.52 -19.38
N ARG A 558 32.85 9.33 -19.35
CA ARG A 558 34.21 8.83 -19.53
C ARG A 558 34.68 8.02 -18.33
N ALA A 559 34.36 8.48 -17.12
CA ALA A 559 34.63 7.76 -15.88
C ALA A 559 33.85 6.43 -15.83
N LEU A 560 32.58 6.42 -16.25
CA LEU A 560 31.79 5.19 -16.36
C LEU A 560 32.44 4.18 -17.32
N ILE A 561 32.76 4.62 -18.55
CA ILE A 561 33.41 3.76 -19.56
C ILE A 561 34.73 3.20 -19.04
N THR A 562 35.55 4.03 -18.39
CA THR A 562 36.84 3.62 -17.84
C THR A 562 36.68 2.55 -16.77
N THR A 563 35.72 2.75 -15.86
CA THR A 563 35.41 1.82 -14.77
C THR A 563 34.94 0.48 -15.32
N VAL A 564 33.98 0.48 -16.24
CA VAL A 564 33.45 -0.75 -16.83
C VAL A 564 34.48 -1.47 -17.70
N ARG A 565 35.32 -0.75 -18.44
CA ARG A 565 36.43 -1.35 -19.20
C ARG A 565 37.45 -2.03 -18.29
N ALA A 566 37.80 -1.42 -17.16
CA ALA A 566 38.70 -2.03 -16.19
C ALA A 566 38.12 -3.35 -15.66
N LEU A 567 36.83 -3.37 -15.33
CA LEU A 567 36.13 -4.57 -14.89
C LEU A 567 36.00 -5.64 -15.99
N ALA A 568 35.85 -5.23 -17.25
CA ALA A 568 35.79 -6.17 -18.37
C ALA A 568 37.13 -6.90 -18.55
N ASN A 569 38.24 -6.22 -18.26
CA ASN A 569 39.59 -6.75 -18.39
C ASN A 569 40.05 -7.57 -17.16
N ASP A 570 39.65 -7.20 -15.95
CA ASP A 570 39.97 -7.91 -14.71
C ASP A 570 38.77 -7.94 -13.74
N ARG A 571 38.18 -9.13 -13.60
CA ARG A 571 37.04 -9.38 -12.71
C ARG A 571 37.45 -9.87 -11.33
N GLY A 572 38.75 -10.03 -11.06
CA GLY A 572 39.24 -10.49 -9.75
C GLY A 572 38.78 -9.56 -8.63
N ASN A 573 38.77 -8.24 -8.87
CA ASN A 573 38.26 -7.29 -7.89
C ASN A 573 36.75 -7.42 -7.66
N LEU A 574 35.98 -7.62 -8.74
CA LEU A 574 34.53 -7.76 -8.65
C LEU A 574 34.11 -9.03 -7.90
N ARG A 575 34.84 -10.13 -8.13
CA ARG A 575 34.66 -11.39 -7.41
C ARG A 575 34.88 -11.20 -5.90
N ARG A 576 35.98 -10.56 -5.51
CA ARG A 576 36.26 -10.27 -4.09
C ARG A 576 35.19 -9.41 -3.43
N MET A 577 34.74 -8.34 -4.10
CA MET A 577 33.66 -7.50 -3.57
C MET A 577 32.35 -8.28 -3.42
N HIS A 578 31.99 -9.12 -4.40
CA HIS A 578 30.81 -9.98 -4.32
C HIS A 578 30.87 -10.94 -3.12
N GLU A 579 32.02 -11.58 -2.89
CA GLU A 579 32.24 -12.44 -1.72
C GLU A 579 32.11 -11.65 -0.40
N ALA A 580 32.67 -10.44 -0.34
CA ALA A 580 32.58 -9.57 0.84
C ALA A 580 31.13 -9.13 1.17
N LEU A 581 30.25 -9.03 0.17
CA LEU A 581 28.83 -8.71 0.40
C LEU A 581 28.11 -9.79 1.21
N GLY A 582 28.53 -11.06 1.14
CA GLY A 582 27.91 -12.16 1.89
C GLY A 582 28.03 -12.01 3.41
N GLU A 583 29.09 -11.34 3.87
CA GLU A 583 29.37 -11.10 5.29
C GLU A 583 28.89 -9.72 5.76
N ARG A 584 28.32 -8.90 4.86
CA ARG A 584 27.91 -7.53 5.16
C ARG A 584 26.66 -7.52 6.07
N PRO A 585 26.70 -6.85 7.23
CA PRO A 585 25.51 -6.61 8.02
C PRO A 585 24.51 -5.74 7.25
N LEU A 586 23.29 -6.24 7.07
CA LEU A 586 22.21 -5.49 6.44
C LEU A 586 21.40 -4.74 7.49
N ARG A 587 21.03 -3.50 7.17
CA ARG A 587 20.13 -2.71 7.99
C ARG A 587 18.68 -3.03 7.65
N ASP A 588 17.96 -3.62 8.60
CA ASP A 588 16.56 -3.98 8.44
C ASP A 588 15.60 -2.93 9.02
N THR A 589 14.29 -3.15 8.83
CA THR A 589 13.24 -2.25 9.31
C THR A 589 13.09 -2.23 10.84
N ARG A 590 13.50 -3.29 11.54
CA ARG A 590 13.44 -3.37 13.01
C ARG A 590 14.51 -2.50 13.65
N MET A 591 15.72 -2.52 13.10
CA MET A 591 16.80 -1.61 13.49
C MET A 591 16.39 -0.15 13.28
N MET A 592 15.76 0.15 12.13
CA MET A 592 15.21 1.48 11.87
C MET A 592 14.15 1.87 12.90
N ALA A 593 13.17 1.02 13.17
CA ALA A 593 12.12 1.30 14.16
C ALA A 593 12.70 1.52 15.56
N ALA A 594 13.70 0.73 15.96
CA ALA A 594 14.39 0.90 17.25
C ALA A 594 15.09 2.27 17.37
N ASP A 595 15.67 2.79 16.28
CA ASP A 595 16.30 4.12 16.28
C ASP A 595 15.25 5.26 16.36
N TYR A 596 14.05 5.05 15.79
CA TYR A 596 12.94 6.02 15.87
C TYR A 596 12.16 5.96 17.18
N ALA A 597 12.12 4.82 17.86
CA ALA A 597 11.39 4.62 19.11
C ALA A 597 11.69 5.67 20.21
N PRO A 598 12.96 6.04 20.52
CA PRO A 598 13.24 7.09 21.50
C PRO A 598 12.82 8.49 21.05
N LEU A 599 12.70 8.74 19.75
CA LEU A 599 12.26 10.03 19.20
C LEU A 599 10.74 10.16 19.25
N LEU A 600 10.04 9.04 19.12
CA LEU A 600 8.57 8.95 19.19
C LEU A 600 8.09 8.59 20.61
N SER A 601 8.76 9.06 21.65
CA SER A 601 8.47 8.68 23.05
C SER A 601 7.24 9.39 23.68
N ALA A 602 6.45 10.11 22.89
CA ALA A 602 5.28 10.83 23.38
C ALA A 602 4.28 9.83 24.01
N PRO A 603 3.75 10.11 25.22
CA PRO A 603 2.82 9.20 25.86
C PRO A 603 1.50 9.13 25.09
N ALA A 604 0.84 7.98 25.17
CA ALA A 604 -0.47 7.81 24.57
C ALA A 604 -1.45 8.84 25.14
N ARG A 605 -2.21 9.47 24.25
CA ARG A 605 -3.30 10.36 24.64
C ARG A 605 -4.59 9.56 24.64
N GLN A 606 -5.47 9.86 25.59
CA GLN A 606 -6.79 9.25 25.63
C GLN A 606 -7.75 10.06 24.76
N ARG A 607 -8.44 9.37 23.86
CA ARG A 607 -9.56 9.94 23.11
C ARG A 607 -10.70 10.22 24.08
N GLN A 608 -11.06 11.50 24.26
CA GLN A 608 -12.33 11.85 24.88
C GLN A 608 -13.43 11.71 23.83
N LEU A 609 -14.28 10.70 23.99
CA LEU A 609 -15.41 10.48 23.11
C LEU A 609 -16.51 11.48 23.48
N ASP A 610 -16.75 12.46 22.60
CA ASP A 610 -17.85 13.42 22.71
C ASP A 610 -19.11 12.86 22.03
N TRP A 611 -19.87 12.11 22.80
CA TRP A 611 -21.07 11.39 22.38
C TRP A 611 -22.27 12.31 22.09
N SER A 612 -22.16 13.62 22.34
CA SER A 612 -23.24 14.59 22.17
C SER A 612 -23.42 15.10 20.74
N ARG A 613 -22.51 14.77 19.81
CA ARG A 613 -22.57 15.11 18.39
C ARG A 613 -23.61 14.26 17.66
N LEU A 614 -24.87 14.55 17.95
CA LEU A 614 -26.05 13.87 17.46
C LEU A 614 -26.21 13.98 15.94
N ALA A 615 -26.79 12.92 15.36
CA ALA A 615 -27.07 12.76 13.95
C ALA A 615 -27.82 13.95 13.35
N ASP A 616 -27.20 14.59 12.36
CA ASP A 616 -27.88 15.50 11.45
C ASP A 616 -28.73 14.67 10.47
N ALA A 617 -29.92 15.16 10.10
CA ALA A 617 -30.82 14.52 9.13
C ALA A 617 -30.13 14.22 7.78
N SER A 618 -29.07 14.97 7.45
CA SER A 618 -28.19 14.72 6.31
C SER A 618 -27.42 13.39 6.35
N ALA A 619 -27.32 12.72 7.50
CA ALA A 619 -26.63 11.45 7.66
C ALA A 619 -27.37 10.30 6.97
N PHE A 620 -28.70 10.26 7.08
CA PHE A 620 -29.51 9.23 6.45
C PHE A 620 -29.47 9.33 4.91
N GLU A 621 -29.58 10.55 4.39
CA GLU A 621 -29.46 10.84 2.95
C GLU A 621 -28.07 10.46 2.40
N ARG A 622 -26.99 10.72 3.16
CA ARG A 622 -25.63 10.25 2.82
C ARG A 622 -25.54 8.72 2.78
N VAL A 623 -26.11 8.01 3.74
CA VAL A 623 -26.12 6.53 3.77
C VAL A 623 -26.87 5.96 2.56
N GLN A 624 -28.00 6.56 2.17
CA GLN A 624 -28.72 6.19 0.96
C GLN A 624 -27.87 6.42 -0.31
N LEU A 625 -27.26 7.60 -0.44
CA LEU A 625 -26.40 7.92 -1.60
C LEU A 625 -25.17 7.00 -1.69
N LEU A 626 -24.56 6.65 -0.55
CA LEU A 626 -23.41 5.73 -0.50
C LEU A 626 -23.82 4.29 -0.83
N SER A 627 -24.97 3.83 -0.33
CA SER A 627 -25.53 2.52 -0.70
C SER A 627 -25.75 2.43 -2.21
N ARG A 628 -26.32 3.49 -2.80
CA ARG A 628 -26.55 3.55 -4.24
C ARG A 628 -25.25 3.64 -5.04
N SER A 629 -24.28 4.45 -4.59
CA SER A 629 -22.97 4.56 -5.22
C SER A 629 -22.24 3.22 -5.25
N ARG A 630 -22.33 2.43 -4.18
CA ARG A 630 -21.71 1.10 -4.15
C ARG A 630 -22.37 0.11 -5.10
N GLN A 631 -23.71 0.08 -5.16
CA GLN A 631 -24.42 -0.75 -6.13
C GLN A 631 -23.94 -0.45 -7.55
N LEU A 632 -23.80 0.84 -7.89
CA LEU A 632 -23.26 1.27 -9.18
C LEU A 632 -21.79 0.87 -9.38
N GLN A 633 -20.96 0.98 -8.34
CA GLN A 633 -19.55 0.57 -8.40
C GLN A 633 -19.40 -0.93 -8.66
N GLN A 634 -20.18 -1.76 -7.97
CA GLN A 634 -20.19 -3.20 -8.17
C GLN A 634 -20.61 -3.56 -9.60
N GLN A 635 -21.65 -2.90 -10.12
CA GLN A 635 -22.07 -3.05 -11.51
C GLN A 635 -20.96 -2.63 -12.51
N LEU A 636 -20.21 -1.58 -12.19
CA LEU A 636 -19.09 -1.11 -13.01
C LEU A 636 -17.94 -2.13 -13.01
N ASP A 637 -17.57 -2.67 -11.86
CA ASP A 637 -16.49 -3.66 -11.74
C ASP A 637 -16.85 -4.97 -12.42
N GLU A 638 -18.09 -5.46 -12.28
CA GLU A 638 -18.61 -6.61 -13.03
C GLU A 638 -18.60 -6.36 -14.55
N SER A 639 -18.85 -5.12 -14.98
CA SER A 639 -18.80 -4.75 -16.39
C SER A 639 -17.35 -4.69 -16.90
N ARG A 640 -16.43 -4.15 -16.10
CA ARG A 640 -14.99 -4.13 -16.41
C ARG A 640 -14.42 -5.55 -16.51
N GLN A 641 -14.76 -6.43 -15.58
CA GLN A 641 -14.29 -7.81 -15.59
C GLN A 641 -14.79 -8.57 -16.83
N ARG A 642 -16.04 -8.30 -17.26
CA ARG A 642 -16.56 -8.79 -18.54
C ARG A 642 -15.76 -8.27 -19.73
N LEU A 643 -15.45 -6.96 -19.78
CA LEU A 643 -14.62 -6.38 -20.84
C LEU A 643 -13.22 -6.97 -20.89
N THR A 644 -12.55 -7.16 -19.74
CA THR A 644 -11.22 -7.78 -19.69
C THR A 644 -11.24 -9.21 -20.21
N THR A 645 -12.24 -10.00 -19.81
CA THR A 645 -12.42 -11.37 -20.32
C THR A 645 -12.63 -11.37 -21.84
N GLN A 646 -13.46 -10.45 -22.35
CA GLN A 646 -13.69 -10.31 -23.79
C GLN A 646 -12.43 -9.90 -24.55
N GLN A 647 -11.63 -8.98 -23.99
CA GLN A 647 -10.36 -8.56 -24.59
C GLN A 647 -9.37 -9.71 -24.67
N GLN A 648 -9.23 -10.49 -23.60
CA GLN A 648 -8.38 -11.69 -23.59
C GLN A 648 -8.79 -12.71 -24.66
N GLU A 649 -10.10 -12.89 -24.89
CA GLU A 649 -10.59 -13.74 -25.96
C GLU A 649 -10.31 -13.16 -27.35
N LEU A 650 -10.36 -11.84 -27.53
CA LEU A 650 -9.96 -11.19 -28.79
C LEU A 650 -8.46 -11.32 -29.05
N ASP A 651 -7.63 -11.14 -28.04
CA ASP A 651 -6.16 -11.28 -28.15
C ASP A 651 -5.79 -12.73 -28.51
N LYS A 652 -6.41 -13.73 -27.88
CA LYS A 652 -6.25 -15.15 -28.27
C LYS A 652 -6.65 -15.40 -29.73
N ARG A 653 -7.72 -14.77 -30.21
CA ARG A 653 -8.15 -14.90 -31.61
C ARG A 653 -7.19 -14.21 -32.57
N ALA A 654 -6.62 -13.08 -32.20
CA ALA A 654 -5.60 -12.39 -32.97
C ALA A 654 -4.33 -13.25 -33.08
N ASP A 655 -3.85 -13.81 -31.97
CA ASP A 655 -2.70 -14.72 -31.93
C ASP A 655 -2.94 -15.98 -32.78
N TRP A 656 -4.15 -16.55 -32.72
CA TRP A 656 -4.54 -17.65 -33.58
C TRP A 656 -4.54 -17.26 -35.07
N GLY A 657 -5.04 -16.06 -35.40
CA GLY A 657 -4.98 -15.50 -36.75
C GLY A 657 -3.56 -15.31 -37.27
N PHE A 658 -2.65 -14.77 -36.46
CA PHE A 658 -1.23 -14.62 -36.82
C PHE A 658 -0.53 -15.97 -36.99
N SER A 659 -0.87 -16.97 -36.17
CA SER A 659 -0.37 -18.34 -36.33
C SER A 659 -0.84 -18.97 -37.65
N LEU A 660 -2.10 -18.77 -38.03
CA LEU A 660 -2.66 -19.30 -39.27
C LEU A 660 -2.02 -18.64 -40.50
N ASP A 661 -1.81 -17.32 -40.47
CA ASP A 661 -1.16 -16.59 -41.55
C ASP A 661 0.30 -17.06 -41.75
N ARG A 662 1.02 -17.29 -40.65
CA ARG A 662 2.38 -17.88 -40.71
C ARG A 662 2.37 -19.26 -41.37
N GLN A 663 1.44 -20.13 -40.99
CA GLN A 663 1.30 -21.46 -41.61
C GLN A 663 0.95 -21.37 -43.10
N LEU A 664 0.10 -20.43 -43.51
CA LEU A 664 -0.22 -20.19 -44.92
C LEU A 664 1.01 -19.73 -45.69
N GLN A 665 1.76 -18.76 -45.18
CA GLN A 665 3.00 -18.27 -45.79
C GLN A 665 4.04 -19.40 -45.92
N ASP A 666 4.18 -20.26 -44.92
CA ASP A 666 5.06 -21.42 -44.97
C ASP A 666 4.65 -22.42 -46.05
N ARG A 667 3.34 -22.73 -46.15
CA ARG A 667 2.82 -23.61 -47.21
C ARG A 667 2.97 -23.02 -48.60
N THR A 668 2.77 -21.70 -48.76
CA THR A 668 2.99 -21.01 -50.03
C THR A 668 4.47 -21.03 -50.44
N ARG A 669 5.39 -20.79 -49.50
CA ARG A 669 6.84 -20.91 -49.75
C ARG A 669 7.22 -22.32 -50.18
N TRP A 670 6.68 -23.32 -49.49
CA TRP A 670 6.90 -24.74 -49.84
C TRP A 670 6.36 -25.09 -51.23
N ALA A 671 5.15 -24.64 -51.57
CA ALA A 671 4.56 -24.84 -52.90
C ALA A 671 5.42 -24.22 -54.02
N ARG A 672 5.92 -22.99 -53.83
CA ARG A 672 6.85 -22.35 -54.77
C ARG A 672 8.16 -23.11 -54.92
N SER A 673 8.70 -23.63 -53.82
CA SER A 673 9.92 -24.46 -53.85
C SER A 673 9.70 -25.75 -54.66
N LEU A 674 8.54 -26.39 -54.52
CA LEU A 674 8.18 -27.56 -55.32
C LEU A 674 8.03 -27.23 -56.81
N GLU A 675 7.40 -26.10 -57.14
CA GLU A 675 7.27 -25.63 -58.53
C GLU A 675 8.64 -25.41 -59.16
N GLN A 676 9.59 -24.82 -58.42
CA GLN A 676 10.95 -24.61 -58.87
C GLN A 676 11.68 -25.95 -59.11
N GLN A 677 11.59 -26.90 -58.17
CA GLN A 677 12.18 -28.24 -58.33
C GLN A 677 11.60 -28.99 -59.54
N LEU A 678 10.31 -28.84 -59.81
CA LEU A 678 9.64 -29.40 -60.99
C LEU A 678 10.17 -28.76 -62.29
N ALA A 679 10.37 -27.44 -62.31
CA ALA A 679 10.94 -26.74 -63.45
C ALA A 679 12.39 -27.16 -63.72
N GLU A 680 13.21 -27.28 -62.67
CA GLU A 680 14.59 -27.77 -62.74
C GLU A 680 14.64 -29.21 -63.27
N SER A 681 13.79 -30.11 -62.75
CA SER A 681 13.71 -31.50 -63.20
C SER A 681 13.28 -31.61 -64.68
N ARG A 682 12.33 -30.76 -65.13
CA ARG A 682 11.92 -30.69 -66.53
C ARG A 682 13.03 -30.17 -67.45
N ALA A 683 13.81 -29.19 -67.00
CA ALA A 683 14.96 -28.69 -67.74
C ALA A 683 16.06 -29.75 -67.88
N GLN A 684 16.33 -30.51 -66.81
CA GLN A 684 17.26 -31.63 -66.84
C GLN A 684 16.81 -32.74 -67.79
N LEU A 685 15.53 -33.10 -67.78
CA LEU A 685 14.94 -34.05 -68.72
C LEU A 685 15.08 -33.56 -70.17
N GLY A 686 14.76 -32.30 -70.45
CA GLY A 686 14.92 -31.73 -71.79
C GLY A 686 16.37 -31.75 -72.26
N HIS A 687 17.32 -31.44 -71.38
CA HIS A 687 18.75 -31.51 -71.71
C HIS A 687 19.22 -32.95 -71.96
N ALA A 688 18.75 -33.92 -71.17
CA ALA A 688 19.07 -35.33 -71.37
C ALA A 688 18.49 -35.87 -72.69
N GLU A 689 17.26 -35.48 -73.05
CA GLU A 689 16.64 -35.82 -74.34
C GLU A 689 17.44 -35.24 -75.52
N GLU A 690 17.90 -34.00 -75.41
CA GLU A 690 18.69 -33.32 -76.45
C GLU A 690 20.07 -33.97 -76.62
N LEU A 691 20.72 -34.34 -75.51
CA LEU A 691 21.99 -35.06 -75.52
C LEU A 691 21.86 -36.46 -76.13
N THR A 692 20.78 -37.16 -75.79
CA THR A 692 20.45 -38.48 -76.38
C THR A 692 20.20 -38.36 -77.87
N ARG A 693 19.45 -37.33 -78.31
CA ARG A 693 19.19 -37.08 -79.73
C ARG A 693 20.48 -36.73 -80.49
N SER A 694 21.40 -35.97 -79.89
CA SER A 694 22.72 -35.68 -80.46
C SER A 694 23.57 -36.93 -80.59
N GLN A 695 23.60 -37.80 -79.57
CA GLN A 695 24.32 -39.07 -79.61
C GLN A 695 23.77 -40.04 -80.67
N ILE A 696 22.44 -40.10 -80.83
CA ILE A 696 21.81 -40.87 -81.90
C ILE A 696 22.25 -40.32 -83.28
N ALA A 697 22.22 -39.00 -83.48
CA ALA A 697 22.66 -38.40 -84.74
C ALA A 697 24.16 -38.63 -85.04
N GLU A 698 25.03 -38.59 -84.02
CA GLU A 698 26.44 -38.94 -84.16
C GLU A 698 26.64 -40.42 -84.51
N LEU A 699 25.89 -41.33 -83.90
CA LEU A 699 25.93 -42.76 -84.20
C LEU A 699 25.41 -43.06 -85.61
N GLU A 700 24.35 -42.40 -86.05
CA GLU A 700 23.83 -42.49 -87.42
C GLU A 700 24.86 -41.98 -88.44
N SER A 701 25.51 -40.85 -88.16
CA SER A 701 26.58 -40.32 -89.02
C SER A 701 27.81 -41.24 -89.06
N ALA A 702 28.19 -41.86 -87.93
CA ALA A 702 29.27 -42.84 -87.87
C ALA A 702 28.93 -44.14 -88.61
N LEU A 703 27.66 -44.58 -88.56
CA LEU A 703 27.16 -45.73 -89.31
C LEU A 703 27.24 -45.47 -90.81
N ASP A 704 26.75 -44.31 -91.27
CA ASP A 704 26.83 -43.88 -92.67
C ASP A 704 28.28 -43.79 -93.18
N GLN A 705 29.20 -43.25 -92.37
CA GLN A 705 30.63 -43.21 -92.70
C GLN A 705 31.27 -44.61 -92.75
N SER A 706 30.79 -45.56 -91.94
CA SER A 706 31.26 -46.95 -91.96
C SER A 706 30.76 -47.72 -93.20
N GLU A 707 29.54 -47.45 -93.66
CA GLU A 707 28.97 -48.03 -94.88
C GLU A 707 29.64 -47.45 -96.14
N LEU A 708 30.01 -46.17 -96.14
CA LEU A 708 30.80 -45.54 -97.20
C LEU A 708 32.23 -46.08 -97.32
N ARG A 709 32.84 -46.58 -96.23
CA ARG A 709 34.17 -47.24 -96.26
C ARG A 709 34.11 -48.72 -96.66
N ARG A 710 32.92 -49.33 -96.68
CA ARG A 710 32.69 -50.73 -97.08
C ARG A 710 32.36 -50.89 -98.57
N ARG A 711 31.99 -49.81 -99.26
CA ARG A 711 31.91 -49.72 -100.72
C ARG A 711 33.26 -49.28 -101.27
#